data_AF-A0A939Z4G6-F1
#
_entry.id   AF-A0A939Z4G6-F1
#
_cell.length_a   1.000
_cell.length_b   1.000
_cell.length_c   1.000
_cell.angle_alpha   90.00
_cell.angle_beta   90.00
_cell.angle_gamma   90.00
#
_symmetry.space_group_name_H-M   'P 1'
#
loop_
_entity.id
_entity.type
_entity.pdbx_description
1 polymer ?
#
loop_
_entity_poly.entity_id
_entity_poly.type
_entity_poly.pdbx_seq_one_letter_code
_entity_poly.pdbx_strand_id
1 'polypeptide(L)'
;MPYKVEVCRKYYDSYYQTHETVVATLETGLTKRRTYWIDGCYGGDQVFIKAYYGAGKNDCVTSELTYIFPHTMTISFDPNGGECDVTEAETGLDGKLTSLPTATRAGYTFYGWYWIDGEANQPVHADTVYYTDTQLHAHWIPQYHNVLVLDGTAGVTRAYTGQLNLTLKANEKAGMRFYRWVVKSGEAQIYNAYNPDSGFTMGPEDVTIQATYKYIPVTVTFDPNGGTCDVASAQTGTDGKLSSLPVPTRDGYNFAYWCRDTASGGTSVVTSDTALTQDTTVRAVWSGVWHTVTVQDGTADYSAAPASQTVTITANSRDNFTFSHWEAVSGNVTFADPDSATTTFVMGIEPVTVRAEYTYSGEQMTELYVYVAEPEVGGHPAAPVVTTDAYNVNNYVWYDVAEDNQLADTDVFENGKTYRLDIYLRITDTALIFDPSVTGYVNDSADGVTTTYQTYFQTRIEKTFTAADYTVSFDANGGTGEMAAVTGVGLTYTLPECGFTPPENFVFNGWDCGQPGEIVAMTADRTLTAQWRQVGGPCGANAAWRLYDDGTLVISGTGAMTDFSFANRPDWYDQRLSVKAVIAEDGITSVGSYSFQNCVNLESVSISGSVKTVKTFAFASCAALSSVTLEEGVNQLDNSSFAQCAALTDVTLPESMTTLWDQVFRSCSNLAYLTVLNPDTVIPAAVLQNVPNTLTIRGYVGSTAEARANAKGCNFEPFPNGSLGENVIFNLSPSGALTISGTGPMYDYANASDSPLYALREQIFTARIADGVTSIGKHVFASCAAMTEVAIADTVSALGDNAFLDCALLDHVRIPYGVTEIQGFRGCASLSDISLPYSVIIIRMNAFYGCTALTDLDFIPESVQYIRSYAFAGCKGLTSVFFPRNVTAIEANVFRSCSNMTSIAIHHDVVHVMDNAFYGATSLSSVFYEGVRSEWDAIYIAAQGNTKLLNATVYCKSAVVFDSLGGTAVSMQALDYEECALEPADPIRYGYLFGGWYTDADCAGEPYDFSTTVTGDITLYARWIDPEPAGMIRLPASLTAIEEDAFAGISAQAVVFPNAGVTISGNPFAESGVQYIYGYPGSTAQTVSDTLGMTFVPIDDNWLESH
;
A
#
# COMPACT_ATOMS: atom_id res chain seq x y z
N MET A 1 33.25 27.53 19.24
CA MET A 1 34.63 28.06 19.19
C MET A 1 35.47 27.12 18.34
N PRO A 2 35.93 27.53 17.14
CA PRO A 2 36.81 26.68 16.33
C PRO A 2 38.23 26.72 16.89
N TYR A 3 38.79 25.55 17.22
CA TYR A 3 40.21 25.41 17.60
C TYR A 3 41.00 24.97 16.37
N LYS A 4 42.02 25.75 15.97
CA LYS A 4 42.86 25.42 14.81
C LYS A 4 43.93 24.38 15.20
N VAL A 5 43.80 23.14 14.71
CA VAL A 5 44.80 22.08 14.89
C VAL A 5 45.56 21.88 13.59
N GLU A 6 46.81 22.36 13.52
CA GLU A 6 47.68 22.17 12.36
C GLU A 6 48.56 20.93 12.54
N VAL A 7 48.32 19.89 11.73
CA VAL A 7 49.15 18.67 11.69
C VAL A 7 50.33 18.88 10.74
N CYS A 8 51.56 18.86 11.26
CA CYS A 8 52.75 19.15 10.47
C CYS A 8 53.64 17.93 10.18
N ARG A 9 53.66 17.53 8.91
CA ARG A 9 54.60 16.60 8.22
C ARG A 9 54.54 15.11 8.57
N LYS A 10 54.15 14.32 7.56
CA LYS A 10 54.55 12.92 7.42
C LYS A 10 56.07 12.80 7.18
N TYR A 11 56.70 11.83 7.82
CA TYR A 11 57.99 11.27 7.43
C TYR A 11 57.76 9.80 7.05
N TYR A 12 58.33 9.37 5.93
CA TYR A 12 58.40 7.96 5.57
C TYR A 12 59.69 7.37 6.13
N ASP A 13 59.57 6.26 6.86
CA ASP A 13 60.61 5.24 6.95
C ASP A 13 59.96 3.87 6.72
N SER A 14 60.76 2.87 6.35
CA SER A 14 60.30 1.54 5.95
C SER A 14 60.38 0.54 7.11
N TYR A 15 59.41 -0.39 7.13
CA TYR A 15 59.12 -1.38 8.17
C TYR A 15 58.35 -0.87 9.42
N TYR A 16 57.32 -1.65 9.77
CA TYR A 16 56.34 -1.46 10.85
C TYR A 16 55.28 -0.35 10.62
N GLN A 17 54.12 -0.55 11.26
CA GLN A 17 52.91 0.23 11.01
C GLN A 17 53.02 1.65 11.60
N THR A 18 52.60 2.63 10.81
CA THR A 18 52.71 4.06 11.10
C THR A 18 51.99 4.45 12.40
N HIS A 19 52.76 4.96 13.36
CA HIS A 19 52.26 5.81 14.44
C HIS A 19 52.66 7.25 14.15
N GLU A 20 51.70 8.14 13.93
CA GLU A 20 51.95 9.58 13.83
C GLU A 20 51.82 10.22 15.22
N THR A 21 52.81 11.00 15.64
CA THR A 21 52.78 11.74 16.91
C THR A 21 52.48 13.21 16.63
N VAL A 22 51.25 13.64 16.91
CA VAL A 22 50.80 15.02 16.65
C VAL A 22 51.10 15.90 17.87
N VAL A 23 51.77 17.04 17.64
CA VAL A 23 52.08 18.03 18.67
C VAL A 23 51.27 19.31 18.41
N ALA A 24 50.12 19.41 19.07
CA ALA A 24 49.30 20.62 19.03
C ALA A 24 49.76 21.65 20.09
N THR A 25 49.76 22.94 19.72
CA THR A 25 50.01 24.06 20.65
C THR A 25 48.71 24.81 20.88
N LEU A 26 48.19 24.79 22.11
CA LEU A 26 46.98 25.53 22.46
C LEU A 26 47.33 26.92 23.01
N GLU A 27 46.85 27.99 22.37
CA GLU A 27 46.88 29.33 22.95
C GLU A 27 45.52 29.62 23.62
N THR A 28 45.52 29.53 24.95
CA THR A 28 44.46 30.14 25.79
C THR A 28 44.88 31.57 26.12
N GLY A 29 43.92 32.47 26.35
CA GLY A 29 44.14 33.92 26.56
C GLY A 29 44.90 34.33 27.84
N LEU A 30 45.72 33.44 28.43
CA LEU A 30 46.53 33.67 29.62
C LEU A 30 47.96 33.12 29.44
N THR A 31 48.78 33.84 28.68
CA THR A 31 50.27 33.92 28.68
C THR A 31 51.15 32.71 29.09
N LYS A 32 50.69 31.46 28.94
CA LYS A 32 51.50 30.24 29.10
C LYS A 32 51.11 29.17 28.07
N ARG A 33 51.99 28.95 27.09
CA ARG A 33 51.95 27.76 26.22
C ARG A 33 52.06 26.49 27.07
N ARG A 34 51.28 25.46 26.72
CA ARG A 34 51.41 24.10 27.26
C ARG A 34 51.37 23.12 26.09
N THR A 35 52.16 22.06 26.20
CA THR A 35 52.25 20.99 25.20
C THR A 35 51.40 19.81 25.64
N TYR A 36 50.60 19.27 24.72
CA TYR A 36 49.81 18.06 24.93
C TYR A 36 50.32 16.97 23.98
N TRP A 37 50.25 15.72 24.45
CA TRP A 37 50.53 14.55 23.61
C TRP A 37 49.20 14.01 23.08
N ILE A 38 49.11 13.88 21.75
CA ILE A 38 47.97 13.28 21.06
C ILE A 38 48.43 11.92 20.50
N ASP A 39 47.64 10.90 20.78
CA ASP A 39 47.86 9.51 20.39
C ASP A 39 46.57 9.04 19.69
N GLY A 40 46.64 8.77 18.39
CA GLY A 40 45.46 8.52 17.56
C GLY A 40 45.67 7.40 16.54
N CYS A 41 44.74 6.45 16.51
CA CYS A 41 44.66 5.42 15.47
C CYS A 41 43.65 5.84 14.41
N TYR A 42 44.02 5.74 13.13
CA TYR A 42 43.10 5.91 12.01
C TYR A 42 42.28 4.62 11.80
N GLY A 43 40.96 4.75 11.65
CA GLY A 43 40.05 3.64 11.36
C GLY A 43 38.66 4.16 11.05
N GLY A 44 38.37 4.37 9.75
CA GLY A 44 37.15 5.03 9.29
C GLY A 44 37.16 6.55 9.55
N ASP A 45 36.03 7.19 9.24
CA ASP A 45 35.89 8.65 9.17
C ASP A 45 35.70 9.35 10.54
N GLN A 46 36.21 8.74 11.62
CA GLN A 46 36.23 9.31 12.97
C GLN A 46 37.65 9.37 13.53
N VAL A 47 38.06 10.55 14.00
CA VAL A 47 39.37 10.77 14.63
C VAL A 47 39.20 10.84 16.14
N PHE A 48 39.59 9.77 16.84
CA PHE A 48 39.57 9.70 18.31
C PHE A 48 40.77 10.43 18.91
N ILE A 49 40.55 11.61 19.47
CA ILE A 49 41.62 12.43 20.10
C ILE A 49 41.61 12.21 21.61
N LYS A 50 42.66 11.53 22.11
CA LYS A 50 43.00 11.47 23.55
C LYS A 50 44.13 12.43 23.87
N ALA A 51 43.83 13.42 24.69
CA ALA A 51 44.80 14.38 25.21
C ALA A 51 45.21 14.02 26.65
N TYR A 52 46.51 13.85 26.88
CA TYR A 52 47.10 13.57 28.19
C TYR A 52 47.80 14.81 28.74
N TYR A 53 47.67 15.06 30.06
CA TYR A 53 48.33 16.19 30.73
C TYR A 53 49.40 15.73 31.72
N GLY A 54 50.59 15.41 31.20
CA GLY A 54 51.73 14.97 32.00
C GLY A 54 52.97 14.68 31.17
N ALA A 55 54.06 14.31 31.84
CA ALA A 55 55.35 13.96 31.21
C ALA A 55 55.45 12.48 30.79
N GLY A 56 54.32 11.76 30.68
CA GLY A 56 54.25 10.35 30.29
C GLY A 56 52.81 9.86 30.13
N LYS A 57 52.62 8.74 29.42
CA LYS A 57 51.31 8.19 28.98
C LYS A 57 50.32 7.73 30.07
N ASN A 58 50.66 7.88 31.37
CA ASN A 58 49.95 7.20 32.46
C ASN A 58 49.20 8.13 33.45
N ASP A 59 49.27 9.46 33.28
CA ASP A 59 48.56 10.40 34.15
C ASP A 59 47.28 10.97 33.50
N CYS A 60 46.22 11.06 34.31
CA CYS A 60 44.88 11.62 34.08
C CYS A 60 44.48 12.00 32.63
N VAL A 61 43.59 11.18 32.05
CA VAL A 61 42.77 11.58 30.89
C VAL A 61 41.86 12.74 31.31
N THR A 62 42.00 13.91 30.67
CA THR A 62 41.22 15.10 31.04
C THR A 62 39.92 15.26 30.25
N SER A 63 39.85 14.72 29.03
CA SER A 63 38.64 14.64 28.20
C SER A 63 38.92 13.83 26.93
N GLU A 64 38.00 12.96 26.52
CA GLU A 64 37.86 12.59 25.10
C GLU A 64 37.11 13.72 24.39
N LEU A 65 37.51 14.04 23.17
CA LEU A 65 36.90 15.14 22.39
C LEU A 65 36.82 14.74 20.91
N THR A 66 35.64 14.28 20.50
CA THR A 66 35.33 13.97 19.10
C THR A 66 35.13 15.26 18.31
N TYR A 67 35.78 15.39 17.16
CA TYR A 67 35.66 16.55 16.28
C TYR A 67 35.20 16.08 14.89
N ILE A 68 34.20 16.75 14.33
CA ILE A 68 33.55 16.41 13.06
C ILE A 68 33.55 17.66 12.18
N PHE A 69 33.80 17.50 10.88
CA PHE A 69 33.80 18.61 9.92
C PHE A 69 32.37 18.89 9.43
N PRO A 70 31.90 20.16 9.43
CA PRO A 70 30.60 20.51 8.89
C PRO A 70 30.66 20.65 7.37
N HIS A 71 29.79 19.90 6.69
CA HIS A 71 29.39 20.10 5.30
C HIS A 71 27.85 19.95 5.28
N THR A 72 27.16 20.49 4.28
CA THR A 72 25.80 20.01 3.98
C THR A 72 25.92 18.67 3.25
N MET A 73 24.96 17.78 3.49
CA MET A 73 24.96 16.44 2.90
C MET A 73 23.75 16.32 1.99
N THR A 74 23.93 15.89 0.75
CA THR A 74 22.81 15.55 -0.13
C THR A 74 22.23 14.22 0.33
N ILE A 75 20.97 14.24 0.75
CA ILE A 75 20.19 13.06 1.12
C ILE A 75 19.29 12.69 -0.05
N SER A 76 19.68 11.67 -0.81
CA SER A 76 18.81 11.12 -1.85
C SER A 76 17.81 10.12 -1.24
N PHE A 77 16.57 10.22 -1.67
CA PHE A 77 15.41 9.47 -1.21
C PHE A 77 14.96 8.49 -2.30
N ASP A 78 15.41 7.24 -2.21
CA ASP A 78 14.92 6.17 -3.07
C ASP A 78 13.58 5.64 -2.54
N PRO A 79 12.44 5.87 -3.22
CA PRO A 79 11.15 5.35 -2.76
C PRO A 79 11.05 3.81 -2.86
N ASN A 80 12.09 3.11 -3.34
CA ASN A 80 12.31 1.69 -3.14
C ASN A 80 11.15 0.83 -3.68
N GLY A 81 10.67 1.18 -4.87
CA GLY A 81 9.51 0.58 -5.54
C GLY A 81 8.14 1.07 -5.05
N GLY A 82 8.09 2.23 -4.37
CA GLY A 82 6.93 3.11 -4.29
C GLY A 82 7.14 4.40 -5.09
N GLU A 83 6.29 5.38 -4.86
CA GLU A 83 6.34 6.74 -5.42
C GLU A 83 6.62 7.75 -4.30
N CYS A 84 7.27 8.86 -4.62
CA CYS A 84 7.53 9.95 -3.68
C CYS A 84 7.75 11.24 -4.45
N ASP A 85 7.01 12.30 -4.12
CA ASP A 85 7.06 13.60 -4.81
C ASP A 85 8.41 14.35 -4.59
N VAL A 86 9.25 13.83 -3.69
CA VAL A 86 10.56 14.38 -3.32
C VAL A 86 11.60 13.25 -3.39
N THR A 87 12.51 13.32 -4.37
CA THR A 87 13.55 12.30 -4.58
C THR A 87 14.91 12.66 -3.97
N GLU A 88 15.17 13.93 -3.62
CA GLU A 88 16.41 14.39 -2.99
C GLU A 88 16.14 15.61 -2.08
N ALA A 89 16.92 15.78 -1.00
CA ALA A 89 16.97 17.01 -0.19
C ALA A 89 18.33 17.15 0.53
N GLU A 90 18.78 18.38 0.81
CA GLU A 90 20.01 18.61 1.58
C GLU A 90 19.79 18.78 3.09
N THR A 91 20.79 18.42 3.90
CA THR A 91 20.80 18.71 5.34
C THR A 91 21.17 20.16 5.65
N GLY A 92 20.74 20.66 6.81
CA GLY A 92 21.33 21.82 7.45
C GLY A 92 22.80 21.62 7.86
N LEU A 93 23.44 22.71 8.29
CA LEU A 93 24.84 22.73 8.75
C LEU A 93 25.09 22.03 10.10
N ASP A 94 24.02 21.70 10.84
CA ASP A 94 24.04 20.79 11.98
C ASP A 94 23.98 19.31 11.56
N GLY A 95 23.91 19.06 10.25
CA GLY A 95 23.78 17.76 9.61
C GLY A 95 22.37 17.18 9.67
N LYS A 96 21.30 17.95 9.89
CA LYS A 96 19.92 17.41 10.03
C LYS A 96 18.97 17.78 8.90
N LEU A 97 17.84 17.07 8.78
CA LEU A 97 16.74 17.40 7.87
C LEU A 97 15.60 18.12 8.60
N THR A 98 14.90 19.03 7.92
CA THR A 98 13.76 19.77 8.50
C THR A 98 12.55 18.87 8.77
N SER A 99 12.29 17.98 7.81
CA SER A 99 11.16 17.07 7.75
C SER A 99 11.51 15.97 6.74
N LEU A 100 11.07 14.75 7.01
CA LEU A 100 11.21 13.66 6.05
C LEU A 100 9.97 13.63 5.14
N PRO A 101 10.12 13.48 3.81
CA PRO A 101 8.98 13.36 2.92
C PRO A 101 8.22 12.05 3.16
N THR A 102 6.94 12.03 2.84
CA THR A 102 6.11 10.81 2.87
C THR A 102 6.01 10.22 1.47
N ALA A 103 6.59 9.05 1.28
CA ALA A 103 6.38 8.26 0.07
C ALA A 103 5.02 7.52 0.13
N THR A 104 4.43 7.22 -1.02
CA THR A 104 3.25 6.34 -1.20
C THR A 104 3.66 5.04 -1.88
N ARG A 105 2.98 3.92 -1.57
CA ARG A 105 3.19 2.65 -2.28
C ARG A 105 1.95 1.79 -2.19
N ALA A 106 1.45 1.32 -3.33
CA ALA A 106 0.32 0.40 -3.37
C ALA A 106 0.59 -0.83 -2.49
N GLY A 107 -0.20 -0.96 -1.42
CA GLY A 107 -0.15 -2.10 -0.49
C GLY A 107 0.88 -2.07 0.63
N TYR A 108 1.57 -0.93 0.86
CA TYR A 108 2.49 -0.78 1.98
C TYR A 108 2.22 0.52 2.76
N THR A 109 2.39 0.46 4.08
CA THR A 109 2.43 1.63 4.94
C THR A 109 3.85 2.18 4.94
N PHE A 110 4.00 3.44 4.57
CA PHE A 110 5.26 4.16 4.72
C PHE A 110 5.63 4.24 6.22
N TYR A 111 6.78 3.66 6.61
CA TYR A 111 7.21 3.60 8.02
C TYR A 111 8.31 4.61 8.37
N GLY A 112 9.02 5.12 7.36
CA GLY A 112 10.12 6.05 7.50
C GLY A 112 11.24 5.76 6.50
N TRP A 113 12.29 6.58 6.54
CA TRP A 113 13.49 6.40 5.72
C TRP A 113 14.56 5.64 6.49
N TYR A 114 15.36 4.83 5.80
CA TYR A 114 16.39 3.96 6.37
C TYR A 114 17.69 4.02 5.55
N TRP A 115 18.83 3.82 6.22
CA TRP A 115 20.16 3.83 5.60
C TRP A 115 20.35 2.62 4.67
N ILE A 116 20.95 2.82 3.49
CA ILE A 116 21.30 1.71 2.58
C ILE A 116 22.43 0.83 3.14
N ASP A 117 23.50 1.42 3.70
CA ASP A 117 24.72 0.70 4.09
C ASP A 117 24.86 0.40 5.61
N GLY A 118 23.75 0.02 6.27
CA GLY A 118 23.82 -0.97 7.36
C GLY A 118 23.69 -0.54 8.85
N GLU A 119 23.81 -1.57 9.70
CA GLU A 119 23.71 -1.65 11.18
C GLU A 119 22.46 -1.09 11.90
N ALA A 120 21.87 0.04 11.48
CA ALA A 120 20.78 0.70 12.21
C ALA A 120 19.37 0.17 11.85
N ASN A 121 18.85 -0.79 12.64
CA ASN A 121 17.53 -1.41 12.41
C ASN A 121 16.36 -0.59 12.99
N GLN A 122 16.33 0.73 12.78
CA GLN A 122 15.34 1.69 13.29
C GLN A 122 15.08 2.80 12.26
N PRO A 123 13.86 3.38 12.22
CA PRO A 123 13.56 4.46 11.28
C PRO A 123 14.39 5.69 11.58
N VAL A 124 14.90 6.32 10.53
CA VAL A 124 15.59 7.58 10.64
C VAL A 124 14.55 8.67 10.90
N HIS A 125 14.77 9.46 11.95
CA HIS A 125 13.92 10.59 12.32
C HIS A 125 14.49 11.89 11.73
N ALA A 126 13.66 12.92 11.52
CA ALA A 126 14.11 14.18 10.92
C ALA A 126 15.27 14.83 11.70
N ASP A 127 15.29 14.66 13.03
CA ASP A 127 16.35 15.15 13.90
C ASP A 127 17.62 14.27 13.95
N THR A 128 17.79 13.33 13.01
CA THR A 128 19.03 12.54 12.85
C THR A 128 20.13 13.38 12.20
N VAL A 129 21.38 13.18 12.65
CA VAL A 129 22.57 13.84 12.07
C VAL A 129 23.23 12.93 11.04
N TYR A 130 23.44 13.45 9.83
CA TYR A 130 24.20 12.86 8.74
C TYR A 130 25.61 13.48 8.68
N TYR A 131 26.61 12.67 8.29
CA TYR A 131 28.03 13.07 8.31
C TYR A 131 28.75 12.94 6.97
N THR A 132 28.07 12.40 5.96
CA THR A 132 28.45 12.33 4.54
C THR A 132 27.18 12.43 3.70
N ASP A 133 27.32 12.73 2.41
CA ASP A 133 26.27 12.44 1.42
C ASP A 133 25.75 11.01 1.64
N THR A 134 24.43 10.86 1.59
CA THR A 134 23.74 9.65 2.06
C THR A 134 22.59 9.35 1.12
N GLN A 135 22.39 8.07 0.81
CA GLN A 135 21.16 7.62 0.18
C GLN A 135 20.33 6.85 1.19
N LEU A 136 19.08 7.28 1.37
CA LEU A 136 18.09 6.63 2.19
C LEU A 136 17.05 5.96 1.31
N HIS A 137 16.70 4.72 1.63
CA HIS A 137 15.57 4.04 1.02
C HIS A 137 14.31 4.23 1.85
N ALA A 138 13.16 4.33 1.20
CA ALA A 138 11.88 4.25 1.87
C ALA A 138 11.73 2.84 2.46
N HIS A 139 11.46 2.77 3.75
CA HIS A 139 11.18 1.52 4.44
C HIS A 139 9.68 1.35 4.60
N TRP A 140 9.23 0.23 4.06
CA TRP A 140 7.83 -0.06 3.86
C TRP A 140 7.42 -1.14 4.85
N ILE A 141 6.60 -0.81 5.85
CA ILE A 141 5.86 -1.85 6.58
C ILE A 141 4.76 -2.32 5.63
N PRO A 142 4.75 -3.57 5.19
CA PRO A 142 3.71 -4.04 4.29
C PRO A 142 2.34 -3.99 4.97
N GLN A 143 1.26 -3.63 4.25
CA GLN A 143 -0.08 -3.61 4.84
C GLN A 143 -0.56 -5.05 5.00
N TYR A 144 -0.30 -5.61 6.18
CA TYR A 144 -0.61 -6.99 6.51
C TYR A 144 -2.11 -7.19 6.73
N HIS A 145 -2.76 -7.67 5.69
CA HIS A 145 -4.10 -8.23 5.74
C HIS A 145 -4.03 -9.69 6.22
N ASN A 146 -5.11 -10.16 6.84
CA ASN A 146 -5.21 -11.53 7.30
C ASN A 146 -5.67 -12.41 6.13
N VAL A 147 -4.80 -13.32 5.67
CA VAL A 147 -5.17 -14.40 4.76
C VAL A 147 -5.68 -15.56 5.60
N LEU A 148 -6.99 -15.80 5.56
CA LEU A 148 -7.60 -16.99 6.13
C LEU A 148 -7.66 -18.08 5.06
N VAL A 149 -6.68 -18.99 5.08
CA VAL A 149 -6.68 -20.16 4.18
C VAL A 149 -7.53 -21.26 4.80
N LEU A 150 -8.69 -21.55 4.17
CA LEU A 150 -9.62 -22.58 4.61
C LEU A 150 -9.37 -23.88 3.83
N ASP A 151 -8.31 -24.60 4.20
CA ASP A 151 -7.99 -25.90 3.59
C ASP A 151 -8.50 -27.10 4.40
N GLY A 152 -8.46 -27.06 5.73
CA GLY A 152 -8.66 -28.19 6.63
C GLY A 152 -8.05 -27.95 8.02
N THR A 153 -6.93 -27.22 8.07
CA THR A 153 -6.44 -26.54 9.27
C THR A 153 -6.52 -25.04 9.05
N ALA A 154 -7.21 -24.30 9.92
CA ALA A 154 -7.41 -22.87 9.75
C ALA A 154 -6.11 -22.07 10.06
N GLY A 155 -5.26 -21.94 9.04
CA GLY A 155 -4.10 -21.07 9.07
C GLY A 155 -4.51 -19.62 8.79
N VAL A 156 -4.30 -18.74 9.77
CA VAL A 156 -4.29 -17.29 9.54
C VAL A 156 -2.85 -16.88 9.28
N THR A 157 -2.51 -16.67 8.01
CA THR A 157 -1.22 -16.14 7.58
C THR A 157 -1.39 -14.66 7.29
N ARG A 158 -0.44 -13.82 7.71
CA ARG A 158 -0.44 -12.41 7.32
C ARG A 158 0.34 -12.23 6.03
N ALA A 159 -0.29 -11.59 5.05
CA ALA A 159 0.29 -11.24 3.77
C ALA A 159 -0.11 -9.81 3.41
N TYR A 160 0.59 -9.20 2.46
CA TYR A 160 0.36 -7.79 2.11
C TYR A 160 -0.15 -7.60 0.70
N THR A 161 -0.92 -6.52 0.51
CA THR A 161 -1.50 -6.12 -0.78
C THR A 161 -0.42 -5.98 -1.85
N GLY A 162 -0.64 -6.58 -3.01
CA GLY A 162 0.36 -6.65 -4.08
C GLY A 162 1.52 -7.63 -3.84
N GLN A 163 1.55 -8.39 -2.74
CA GLN A 163 2.56 -9.42 -2.51
C GLN A 163 2.46 -10.53 -3.56
N LEU A 164 3.54 -10.75 -4.31
CA LEU A 164 3.65 -11.80 -5.30
C LEU A 164 4.15 -13.12 -4.68
N ASN A 165 3.85 -14.24 -5.35
CA ASN A 165 4.35 -15.58 -5.02
C ASN A 165 3.93 -16.15 -3.65
N LEU A 166 2.84 -15.64 -3.05
CA LEU A 166 2.23 -16.28 -1.88
C LEU A 166 1.74 -17.68 -2.25
N THR A 167 2.15 -18.70 -1.51
CA THR A 167 1.82 -20.10 -1.83
C THR A 167 0.54 -20.54 -1.13
N LEU A 168 -0.45 -20.96 -1.92
CA LEU A 168 -1.59 -21.75 -1.48
C LEU A 168 -1.24 -23.23 -1.65
N LYS A 169 -1.23 -23.99 -0.56
CA LYS A 169 -1.01 -25.45 -0.58
C LYS A 169 -2.25 -26.16 -0.06
N ALA A 170 -2.85 -27.01 -0.88
CA ALA A 170 -4.06 -27.74 -0.52
C ALA A 170 -3.70 -28.97 0.31
N ASN A 171 -4.09 -28.97 1.59
CA ASN A 171 -3.97 -30.15 2.45
C ASN A 171 -4.75 -31.35 1.87
N GLU A 172 -4.09 -32.50 1.77
CA GLU A 172 -4.74 -33.74 1.33
C GLU A 172 -5.91 -34.13 2.24
N LYS A 173 -6.97 -34.69 1.65
CA LYS A 173 -8.15 -35.16 2.38
C LYS A 173 -8.48 -36.58 1.96
N ALA A 174 -8.53 -37.49 2.94
CA ALA A 174 -8.94 -38.87 2.71
C ALA A 174 -10.30 -38.91 1.98
N GLY A 175 -10.33 -39.51 0.78
CA GLY A 175 -11.54 -39.61 -0.04
C GLY A 175 -11.88 -38.40 -0.91
N MET A 176 -11.10 -37.32 -0.89
CA MET A 176 -11.39 -36.11 -1.66
C MET A 176 -10.16 -35.60 -2.40
N ARG A 177 -10.31 -35.36 -3.70
CA ARG A 177 -9.31 -34.60 -4.45
C ARG A 177 -9.56 -33.10 -4.31
N PHE A 178 -8.50 -32.33 -4.29
CA PHE A 178 -8.58 -30.89 -4.53
C PHE A 178 -9.32 -30.62 -5.84
N TYR A 179 -10.16 -29.57 -5.87
CA TYR A 179 -10.91 -29.19 -7.06
C TYR A 179 -10.53 -27.79 -7.55
N ARG A 180 -10.61 -26.78 -6.68
CA ARG A 180 -10.04 -25.44 -6.94
C ARG A 180 -10.00 -24.57 -5.69
N TRP A 181 -9.13 -23.57 -5.69
CA TRP A 181 -9.17 -22.43 -4.79
C TRP A 181 -10.34 -21.51 -5.14
N VAL A 182 -10.98 -20.93 -4.12
CA VAL A 182 -12.11 -19.99 -4.27
C VAL A 182 -11.98 -18.90 -3.22
N VAL A 183 -11.91 -17.64 -3.65
CA VAL A 183 -12.02 -16.47 -2.76
C VAL A 183 -13.44 -16.41 -2.18
N LYS A 184 -13.55 -16.18 -0.87
CA LYS A 184 -14.81 -16.22 -0.08
C LYS A 184 -15.18 -14.88 0.54
N SER A 185 -14.19 -14.04 0.80
CA SER A 185 -14.28 -12.65 1.24
C SER A 185 -12.99 -11.94 0.85
N GLY A 186 -13.01 -10.61 0.73
CA GLY A 186 -11.85 -9.82 0.27
C GLY A 186 -11.50 -10.07 -1.19
N GLU A 187 -10.36 -9.51 -1.63
CA GLU A 187 -9.90 -9.58 -3.01
C GLU A 187 -8.53 -10.29 -3.10
N ALA A 188 -8.39 -11.21 -4.05
CA ALA A 188 -7.11 -11.81 -4.43
C ALA A 188 -7.18 -12.42 -5.83
N GLN A 189 -6.09 -12.35 -6.59
CA GLN A 189 -5.94 -13.04 -7.87
C GLN A 189 -5.08 -14.30 -7.69
N ILE A 190 -5.64 -15.47 -7.99
CA ILE A 190 -4.97 -16.77 -7.84
C ILE A 190 -4.43 -17.21 -9.21
N TYR A 191 -3.12 -17.39 -9.34
CA TYR A 191 -2.42 -17.55 -10.63
C TYR A 191 -2.91 -18.78 -11.41
N ASN A 192 -3.18 -19.88 -10.71
CA ASN A 192 -3.94 -21.00 -11.25
C ASN A 192 -4.86 -21.54 -10.16
N ALA A 193 -6.15 -21.22 -10.21
CA ALA A 193 -7.12 -21.67 -9.22
C ALA A 193 -7.26 -23.21 -9.14
N TYR A 194 -6.87 -23.95 -10.18
CA TYR A 194 -7.01 -25.40 -10.28
C TYR A 194 -5.74 -26.19 -9.89
N ASN A 195 -4.63 -25.51 -9.61
CA ASN A 195 -3.42 -26.14 -9.05
C ASN A 195 -3.52 -26.23 -7.51
N PRO A 196 -3.29 -27.41 -6.87
CA PRO A 196 -3.25 -27.55 -5.42
C PRO A 196 -2.06 -26.84 -4.74
N ASP A 197 -0.95 -26.61 -5.46
CA ASP A 197 0.24 -25.86 -5.04
C ASP A 197 0.37 -24.60 -5.91
N SER A 198 -0.47 -23.61 -5.65
CA SER A 198 -0.66 -22.43 -6.50
C SER A 198 -0.12 -21.14 -5.89
N GLY A 199 0.14 -20.13 -6.73
CA GLY A 199 0.46 -18.78 -6.29
C GLY A 199 -0.78 -17.87 -6.26
N PHE A 200 -0.73 -16.79 -5.48
CA PHE A 200 -1.71 -15.70 -5.56
C PHE A 200 -1.09 -14.33 -5.23
N THR A 201 -1.76 -13.28 -5.69
CA THR A 201 -1.54 -11.87 -5.31
C THR A 201 -2.71 -11.36 -4.48
N MET A 202 -2.40 -10.62 -3.42
CA MET A 202 -3.37 -9.97 -2.52
C MET A 202 -3.97 -8.67 -3.09
N GLY A 203 -5.27 -8.49 -2.95
CA GLY A 203 -5.94 -7.18 -3.03
C GLY A 203 -5.94 -6.44 -1.67
N PRO A 204 -6.61 -5.28 -1.57
CA PRO A 204 -6.47 -4.29 -0.50
C PRO A 204 -7.19 -4.60 0.83
N GLU A 205 -7.68 -5.83 1.04
CA GLU A 205 -8.50 -6.21 2.20
C GLU A 205 -8.19 -7.63 2.74
N ASP A 206 -8.71 -7.94 3.93
CA ASP A 206 -8.64 -9.27 4.56
C ASP A 206 -9.33 -10.33 3.69
N VAL A 207 -8.52 -11.25 3.12
CA VAL A 207 -9.00 -12.26 2.18
C VAL A 207 -9.20 -13.62 2.85
N THR A 208 -10.36 -14.24 2.59
CA THR A 208 -10.58 -15.66 2.90
C THR A 208 -10.47 -16.45 1.61
N ILE A 209 -9.51 -17.37 1.52
CA ILE A 209 -9.33 -18.25 0.35
C ILE A 209 -9.58 -19.70 0.78
N GLN A 210 -10.59 -20.34 0.20
CA GLN A 210 -10.97 -21.70 0.53
C GLN A 210 -10.54 -22.68 -0.57
N ALA A 211 -9.81 -23.73 -0.19
CA ALA A 211 -9.69 -24.89 -1.05
C ALA A 211 -11.05 -25.62 -1.08
N THR A 212 -11.65 -25.67 -2.27
CA THR A 212 -12.79 -26.56 -2.53
C THR A 212 -12.27 -27.90 -2.99
N TYR A 213 -12.89 -28.96 -2.46
CA TYR A 213 -12.53 -30.34 -2.73
C TYR A 213 -13.76 -31.05 -3.31
N LYS A 214 -13.54 -31.93 -4.27
CA LYS A 214 -14.56 -32.87 -4.75
C LYS A 214 -14.26 -34.24 -4.18
N TYR A 215 -15.31 -34.98 -3.84
CA TYR A 215 -15.11 -36.39 -3.50
C TYR A 215 -14.55 -37.12 -4.73
N ILE A 216 -13.62 -38.02 -4.47
CA ILE A 216 -13.27 -39.05 -5.43
C ILE A 216 -14.54 -39.92 -5.57
N PRO A 217 -14.98 -40.31 -6.78
CA PRO A 217 -16.07 -41.28 -6.92
C PRO A 217 -15.72 -42.57 -6.17
N VAL A 218 -16.59 -43.00 -5.26
CA VAL A 218 -16.37 -44.19 -4.41
C VAL A 218 -17.47 -45.22 -4.62
N THR A 219 -17.10 -46.49 -4.47
CA THR A 219 -17.98 -47.64 -4.67
C THR A 219 -18.88 -47.83 -3.45
N VAL A 220 -20.18 -47.68 -3.65
CA VAL A 220 -21.19 -47.98 -2.63
C VAL A 220 -21.79 -49.35 -2.94
N THR A 221 -21.50 -50.35 -2.10
CA THR A 221 -22.02 -51.72 -2.25
C THR A 221 -23.31 -51.88 -1.44
N PHE A 222 -24.34 -52.45 -2.04
CA PHE A 222 -25.65 -52.63 -1.42
C PHE A 222 -25.83 -54.07 -0.92
N ASP A 223 -25.72 -54.29 0.38
CA ASP A 223 -26.05 -55.57 1.02
C ASP A 223 -27.53 -55.59 1.43
N PRO A 224 -28.41 -56.32 0.72
CA PRO A 224 -29.83 -56.39 1.07
C PRO A 224 -30.11 -57.14 2.38
N ASN A 225 -29.11 -57.66 3.10
CA ASN A 225 -29.21 -58.12 4.48
C ASN A 225 -30.37 -59.12 4.68
N GLY A 226 -30.34 -60.20 3.92
CA GLY A 226 -31.40 -61.23 3.90
C GLY A 226 -32.65 -60.89 3.07
N GLY A 227 -32.60 -59.84 2.23
CA GLY A 227 -33.53 -59.59 1.13
C GLY A 227 -32.86 -59.71 -0.24
N THR A 228 -33.49 -59.15 -1.27
CA THR A 228 -32.97 -59.03 -2.65
C THR A 228 -32.87 -57.56 -3.10
N CYS A 229 -31.88 -57.23 -3.94
CA CYS A 229 -31.69 -55.90 -4.51
C CYS A 229 -31.18 -56.00 -5.95
N ASP A 230 -31.78 -55.27 -6.88
CA ASP A 230 -31.45 -55.34 -8.32
C ASP A 230 -30.17 -54.55 -8.71
N VAL A 231 -29.63 -53.76 -7.77
CA VAL A 231 -28.39 -52.99 -7.94
C VAL A 231 -27.42 -53.41 -6.84
N ALA A 232 -26.36 -54.14 -7.19
CA ALA A 232 -25.36 -54.63 -6.24
C ALA A 232 -24.39 -53.53 -5.77
N SER A 233 -24.09 -52.55 -6.63
CA SER A 233 -23.25 -51.40 -6.29
C SER A 233 -23.52 -50.19 -7.19
N ALA A 234 -23.20 -48.99 -6.72
CA ALA A 234 -23.21 -47.76 -7.51
C ALA A 234 -22.03 -46.85 -7.14
N GLN A 235 -21.56 -46.05 -8.10
CA GLN A 235 -20.54 -45.02 -7.89
C GLN A 235 -21.17 -43.69 -7.44
N THR A 236 -20.51 -42.96 -6.56
CA THR A 236 -20.95 -41.61 -6.17
C THR A 236 -20.65 -40.55 -7.24
N GLY A 237 -21.45 -39.49 -7.26
CA GLY A 237 -21.11 -38.25 -7.96
C GLY A 237 -19.90 -37.55 -7.33
N THR A 238 -19.41 -36.47 -7.96
CA THR A 238 -18.27 -35.68 -7.45
C THR A 238 -18.55 -34.90 -6.15
N ASP A 239 -19.80 -34.91 -5.71
CA ASP A 239 -20.31 -34.43 -4.42
C ASP A 239 -20.39 -35.54 -3.35
N GLY A 240 -19.91 -36.75 -3.66
CA GLY A 240 -19.88 -37.90 -2.75
C GLY A 240 -21.25 -38.56 -2.56
N LYS A 241 -22.27 -38.13 -3.30
CA LYS A 241 -23.65 -38.59 -3.15
C LYS A 241 -24.02 -39.64 -4.19
N LEU A 242 -25.06 -40.40 -3.90
CA LEU A 242 -25.70 -41.28 -4.88
C LEU A 242 -26.88 -40.56 -5.53
N SER A 243 -26.95 -40.60 -6.86
CA SER A 243 -28.04 -39.99 -7.64
C SER A 243 -29.42 -40.57 -7.31
N SER A 244 -29.46 -41.83 -6.88
CA SER A 244 -30.61 -42.48 -6.25
C SER A 244 -30.14 -43.65 -5.38
N LEU A 245 -31.02 -44.13 -4.49
CA LEU A 245 -30.82 -45.39 -3.76
C LEU A 245 -31.77 -46.46 -4.33
N PRO A 246 -31.32 -47.71 -4.50
CA PRO A 246 -32.21 -48.82 -4.84
C PRO A 246 -33.13 -49.15 -3.67
N VAL A 247 -34.28 -49.75 -3.96
CA VAL A 247 -35.25 -50.22 -2.94
C VAL A 247 -35.25 -51.75 -2.95
N PRO A 248 -34.67 -52.41 -1.94
CA PRO A 248 -34.64 -53.87 -1.86
C PRO A 248 -35.98 -54.45 -1.38
N THR A 249 -36.19 -55.75 -1.55
CA THR A 249 -37.39 -56.48 -1.11
C THR A 249 -37.08 -57.66 -0.18
N ARG A 250 -37.98 -57.98 0.75
CA ARG A 250 -37.86 -59.12 1.69
C ARG A 250 -39.24 -59.52 2.23
N ASP A 251 -39.60 -60.80 2.16
CA ASP A 251 -40.91 -61.28 2.61
C ASP A 251 -41.14 -61.09 4.11
N GLY A 252 -42.29 -60.52 4.47
CA GLY A 252 -42.71 -60.27 5.87
C GLY A 252 -42.12 -59.00 6.52
N TYR A 253 -41.30 -58.23 5.80
CA TYR A 253 -40.66 -57.01 6.30
C TYR A 253 -40.81 -55.86 5.29
N ASN A 254 -41.10 -54.65 5.79
CA ASN A 254 -40.97 -53.44 4.99
C ASN A 254 -39.51 -52.96 5.04
N PHE A 255 -38.94 -52.65 3.88
CA PHE A 255 -37.66 -51.93 3.81
C PHE A 255 -37.80 -50.58 4.51
N ALA A 256 -36.92 -50.29 5.48
CA ALA A 256 -36.95 -49.05 6.24
C ALA A 256 -35.97 -48.02 5.69
N TYR A 257 -34.70 -48.39 5.55
CA TYR A 257 -33.62 -47.55 5.03
C TYR A 257 -32.32 -48.35 4.82
N TRP A 258 -31.36 -47.78 4.09
CA TRP A 258 -29.98 -48.25 4.06
C TRP A 258 -29.20 -47.70 5.27
N CYS A 259 -28.24 -48.44 5.83
CA CYS A 259 -27.36 -47.92 6.88
C CYS A 259 -25.89 -48.35 6.71
N ARG A 260 -24.96 -47.54 7.25
CA ARG A 260 -23.59 -47.98 7.51
C ARG A 260 -23.53 -48.72 8.83
N ASP A 261 -22.79 -49.81 8.84
CA ASP A 261 -22.37 -50.51 10.06
C ASP A 261 -21.11 -49.81 10.62
N THR A 262 -21.00 -49.65 11.94
CA THR A 262 -19.86 -48.95 12.57
C THR A 262 -19.42 -49.64 13.85
N ALA A 263 -18.11 -49.70 14.09
CA ALA A 263 -17.49 -50.47 15.17
C ALA A 263 -17.84 -50.00 16.61
N SER A 264 -18.67 -48.96 16.76
CA SER A 264 -19.21 -48.46 18.03
C SER A 264 -20.70 -48.78 18.25
N GLY A 265 -21.35 -49.52 17.34
CA GLY A 265 -22.72 -50.01 17.51
C GLY A 265 -23.84 -49.02 17.14
N GLY A 266 -23.52 -47.93 16.44
CA GLY A 266 -24.50 -46.95 15.96
C GLY A 266 -24.86 -47.13 14.48
N THR A 267 -26.09 -47.56 14.18
CA THR A 267 -26.59 -47.63 12.79
C THR A 267 -26.81 -46.23 12.21
N SER A 268 -25.97 -45.84 11.26
CA SER A 268 -26.05 -44.52 10.63
C SER A 268 -26.83 -44.62 9.31
N VAL A 269 -27.99 -43.96 9.23
CA VAL A 269 -28.88 -43.99 8.05
C VAL A 269 -28.18 -43.40 6.82
N VAL A 270 -28.38 -44.01 5.66
CA VAL A 270 -27.89 -43.55 4.36
C VAL A 270 -29.07 -43.20 3.46
N THR A 271 -29.06 -41.97 2.99
CA THR A 271 -29.98 -41.37 2.00
C THR A 271 -29.22 -41.04 0.71
N SER A 272 -29.91 -40.65 -0.37
CA SER A 272 -29.24 -40.11 -1.57
C SER A 272 -28.40 -38.87 -1.26
N ASP A 273 -28.82 -38.07 -0.28
CA ASP A 273 -28.09 -36.91 0.22
C ASP A 273 -26.89 -37.23 1.14
N THR A 274 -26.65 -38.51 1.45
CA THR A 274 -25.57 -38.91 2.36
C THR A 274 -24.24 -39.00 1.62
N ALA A 275 -23.36 -38.03 1.86
CA ALA A 275 -22.01 -38.04 1.31
C ALA A 275 -21.19 -39.23 1.84
N LEU A 276 -20.64 -40.02 0.92
CA LEU A 276 -19.79 -41.18 1.12
C LEU A 276 -18.38 -40.83 0.62
N THR A 277 -17.37 -41.23 1.40
CA THR A 277 -16.00 -40.66 1.31
C THR A 277 -14.93 -41.73 1.13
N GLN A 278 -15.34 -42.98 1.00
CA GLN A 278 -14.53 -44.17 0.80
C GLN A 278 -15.47 -45.28 0.33
N ASP A 279 -14.92 -46.33 -0.27
CA ASP A 279 -15.71 -47.51 -0.61
C ASP A 279 -16.40 -48.05 0.64
N THR A 280 -17.71 -48.23 0.54
CA THR A 280 -18.61 -48.42 1.70
C THR A 280 -19.71 -49.42 1.35
N THR A 281 -19.76 -50.54 2.06
CA THR A 281 -20.94 -51.40 2.07
C THR A 281 -22.03 -50.78 2.95
N VAL A 282 -23.23 -50.62 2.41
CA VAL A 282 -24.42 -50.21 3.14
C VAL A 282 -25.37 -51.41 3.24
N ARG A 283 -25.88 -51.68 4.45
CA ARG A 283 -26.81 -52.80 4.71
C ARG A 283 -28.25 -52.31 4.71
N ALA A 284 -29.18 -53.10 4.19
CA ALA A 284 -30.61 -52.81 4.26
C ALA A 284 -31.13 -53.05 5.69
N VAL A 285 -31.90 -52.10 6.22
CA VAL A 285 -32.61 -52.24 7.50
C VAL A 285 -34.07 -52.59 7.25
N TRP A 286 -34.54 -53.62 7.94
CA TRP A 286 -35.83 -54.25 7.75
C TRP A 286 -36.73 -54.00 8.96
N SER A 287 -37.89 -53.42 8.73
CA SER A 287 -38.94 -53.28 9.75
C SER A 287 -39.95 -54.41 9.58
N GLY A 288 -40.13 -55.23 10.62
CA GLY A 288 -41.16 -56.28 10.60
C GLY A 288 -42.57 -55.68 10.53
N VAL A 289 -43.56 -56.48 10.17
CA VAL A 289 -44.98 -56.10 10.31
C VAL A 289 -45.46 -56.46 11.72
N TRP A 290 -46.00 -55.48 12.46
CA TRP A 290 -46.38 -55.63 13.87
C TRP A 290 -47.90 -55.78 14.02
N HIS A 291 -48.36 -56.76 14.77
CA HIS A 291 -49.77 -56.97 15.11
C HIS A 291 -50.02 -56.54 16.57
N THR A 292 -51.10 -55.82 16.84
CA THR A 292 -51.34 -55.23 18.17
C THR A 292 -51.69 -56.26 19.23
N VAL A 293 -51.19 -56.03 20.45
CA VAL A 293 -51.47 -56.84 21.65
C VAL A 293 -52.09 -55.91 22.70
N THR A 294 -53.37 -56.13 22.98
CA THR A 294 -54.15 -55.31 23.89
C THR A 294 -54.34 -56.03 25.22
N VAL A 295 -53.59 -55.65 26.24
CA VAL A 295 -53.73 -56.22 27.59
C VAL A 295 -54.67 -55.34 28.41
N GLN A 296 -55.86 -55.86 28.70
CA GLN A 296 -56.84 -55.23 29.56
C GLN A 296 -56.48 -55.49 31.03
N ASP A 297 -56.27 -54.41 31.79
CA ASP A 297 -55.93 -54.47 33.21
C ASP A 297 -54.57 -55.15 33.52
N GLY A 298 -53.65 -55.17 32.55
CA GLY A 298 -52.27 -55.65 32.70
C GLY A 298 -51.32 -54.93 31.74
N THR A 299 -50.04 -55.30 31.75
CA THR A 299 -49.05 -54.97 30.73
C THR A 299 -48.74 -56.17 29.83
N ALA A 300 -48.26 -55.89 28.63
CA ALA A 300 -47.38 -56.80 27.91
C ALA A 300 -45.97 -56.18 27.90
N ASP A 301 -44.94 -57.02 27.72
CA ASP A 301 -43.62 -56.60 27.24
C ASP A 301 -43.69 -55.95 25.84
N TYR A 302 -44.71 -56.32 25.06
CA TYR A 302 -44.98 -55.81 23.71
C TYR A 302 -46.45 -55.37 23.54
N SER A 303 -46.73 -54.07 23.36
CA SER A 303 -48.08 -53.56 23.03
C SER A 303 -48.51 -53.84 21.57
N ALA A 304 -47.54 -54.24 20.75
CA ALA A 304 -47.71 -54.89 19.46
C ALA A 304 -46.47 -55.76 19.25
N ALA A 305 -46.58 -56.86 18.53
CA ALA A 305 -45.46 -57.76 18.27
C ALA A 305 -45.53 -58.32 16.83
N PRO A 306 -44.38 -58.59 16.19
CA PRO A 306 -44.35 -59.29 14.91
C PRO A 306 -44.72 -60.78 15.07
N ALA A 307 -45.19 -61.41 14.01
CA ALA A 307 -45.57 -62.82 14.04
C ALA A 307 -44.39 -63.73 14.45
N SER A 308 -44.68 -64.75 15.26
CA SER A 308 -43.73 -65.66 15.93
C SER A 308 -42.95 -65.08 17.12
N GLN A 309 -43.10 -63.80 17.47
CA GLN A 309 -42.54 -63.25 18.71
C GLN A 309 -43.24 -63.89 19.93
N THR A 310 -42.48 -64.21 20.98
CA THR A 310 -43.06 -64.57 22.29
C THR A 310 -43.36 -63.29 23.07
N VAL A 311 -44.58 -63.18 23.60
CA VAL A 311 -45.10 -62.02 24.32
C VAL A 311 -45.40 -62.43 25.75
N THR A 312 -44.86 -61.68 26.70
CA THR A 312 -45.03 -61.86 28.14
C THR A 312 -46.03 -60.85 28.67
N ILE A 313 -47.14 -61.32 29.22
CA ILE A 313 -48.14 -60.46 29.87
C ILE A 313 -47.99 -60.54 31.38
N THR A 314 -48.04 -59.38 32.04
CA THR A 314 -47.91 -59.23 33.49
C THR A 314 -49.08 -58.43 34.06
N ALA A 315 -49.65 -58.96 35.14
CA ALA A 315 -50.78 -58.39 35.82
C ALA A 315 -50.35 -57.06 36.47
N ASN A 316 -51.08 -55.99 36.18
CA ASN A 316 -50.87 -54.69 36.81
C ASN A 316 -51.05 -54.83 38.33
N SER A 317 -49.95 -54.74 39.08
CA SER A 317 -50.00 -54.62 40.53
C SER A 317 -50.73 -53.34 40.91
N ARG A 318 -52.03 -53.46 41.14
CA ARG A 318 -52.88 -52.37 41.62
C ARG A 318 -52.75 -52.28 43.14
N ASP A 319 -52.75 -51.08 43.70
CA ASP A 319 -52.48 -50.93 45.13
C ASP A 319 -53.53 -51.60 46.02
N ASN A 320 -53.02 -52.43 46.93
CA ASN A 320 -53.74 -53.39 47.78
C ASN A 320 -54.78 -54.27 47.03
N PHE A 321 -54.73 -54.33 45.69
CA PHE A 321 -55.59 -55.12 44.78
C PHE A 321 -54.88 -56.46 44.43
N THR A 322 -55.31 -57.58 45.02
CA THR A 322 -54.69 -58.91 44.77
C THR A 322 -55.21 -59.56 43.47
N PHE A 323 -54.34 -60.09 42.60
CA PHE A 323 -54.66 -60.70 41.29
C PHE A 323 -55.38 -62.06 41.35
N SER A 324 -56.15 -62.38 40.30
CA SER A 324 -56.90 -63.64 40.12
C SER A 324 -56.37 -64.57 39.00
N HIS A 325 -56.60 -64.25 37.71
CA HIS A 325 -56.23 -65.09 36.54
C HIS A 325 -56.28 -64.29 35.22
N TRP A 326 -55.86 -64.91 34.12
CA TRP A 326 -55.89 -64.38 32.75
C TRP A 326 -56.97 -64.99 31.84
N GLU A 327 -57.63 -64.14 31.05
CA GLU A 327 -58.64 -64.52 30.04
C GLU A 327 -58.26 -63.99 28.64
N ALA A 328 -58.57 -64.76 27.57
CA ALA A 328 -58.39 -64.31 26.19
C ALA A 328 -59.69 -63.70 25.64
N VAL A 329 -59.63 -62.45 25.17
CA VAL A 329 -60.79 -61.64 24.73
C VAL A 329 -60.92 -61.58 23.21
N SER A 330 -59.81 -61.57 22.47
CA SER A 330 -59.79 -61.70 21.01
C SER A 330 -58.47 -62.26 20.48
N GLY A 331 -58.51 -62.90 19.31
CA GLY A 331 -57.36 -63.64 18.77
C GLY A 331 -57.26 -65.05 19.36
N ASN A 332 -56.65 -65.98 18.61
CA ASN A 332 -56.59 -67.38 19.01
C ASN A 332 -55.27 -67.66 19.77
N VAL A 333 -55.32 -67.55 21.09
CA VAL A 333 -54.15 -67.52 21.98
C VAL A 333 -54.11 -68.76 22.88
N THR A 334 -52.91 -69.25 23.19
CA THR A 334 -52.69 -70.25 24.24
C THR A 334 -51.62 -69.72 25.20
N PHE A 335 -52.00 -69.51 26.46
CA PHE A 335 -51.09 -69.07 27.51
C PHE A 335 -50.26 -70.24 28.05
N ALA A 336 -49.04 -69.97 28.51
CA ALA A 336 -48.19 -70.95 29.18
C ALA A 336 -48.75 -71.37 30.56
N ASP A 337 -49.30 -70.41 31.30
CA ASP A 337 -49.97 -70.60 32.61
C ASP A 337 -50.96 -69.44 32.85
N PRO A 338 -52.30 -69.63 32.80
CA PRO A 338 -53.27 -68.54 32.94
C PRO A 338 -53.47 -68.06 34.39
N ASP A 339 -53.08 -68.82 35.40
CA ASP A 339 -53.32 -68.47 36.81
C ASP A 339 -52.13 -67.72 37.44
N SER A 340 -50.99 -67.66 36.74
CA SER A 340 -49.84 -66.84 37.12
C SER A 340 -50.04 -65.36 36.77
N ALA A 341 -49.68 -64.48 37.70
CA ALA A 341 -49.66 -63.02 37.47
C ALA A 341 -48.75 -62.61 36.29
N THR A 342 -47.74 -63.40 35.95
CA THR A 342 -46.92 -63.23 34.74
C THR A 342 -46.94 -64.51 33.91
N THR A 343 -47.29 -64.41 32.63
CA THR A 343 -47.40 -65.55 31.71
C THR A 343 -47.02 -65.18 30.29
N THR A 344 -46.87 -66.16 29.39
CA THR A 344 -46.45 -65.94 28.00
C THR A 344 -47.39 -66.59 26.98
N PHE A 345 -47.38 -66.05 25.76
CA PHE A 345 -47.94 -66.69 24.55
C PHE A 345 -47.10 -66.32 23.31
N VAL A 346 -47.31 -67.01 22.18
CA VAL A 346 -46.62 -66.70 20.90
C VAL A 346 -47.56 -65.94 19.96
N MET A 347 -47.07 -64.88 19.34
CA MET A 347 -47.86 -63.97 18.53
C MET A 347 -48.16 -64.52 17.13
N GLY A 348 -49.42 -64.41 16.70
CA GLY A 348 -49.87 -64.78 15.36
C GLY A 348 -49.76 -63.65 14.33
N ILE A 349 -50.35 -63.89 13.15
CA ILE A 349 -50.46 -62.93 12.04
C ILE A 349 -51.68 -62.00 12.14
N GLU A 350 -52.32 -61.91 13.31
CA GLU A 350 -53.55 -61.16 13.57
C GLU A 350 -53.52 -60.56 14.99
N PRO A 351 -54.17 -59.39 15.24
CA PRO A 351 -54.23 -58.77 16.57
C PRO A 351 -54.83 -59.61 17.69
N VAL A 352 -54.37 -59.38 18.92
CA VAL A 352 -54.73 -60.13 20.13
C VAL A 352 -55.21 -59.19 21.24
N THR A 353 -56.21 -59.62 22.03
CA THR A 353 -56.68 -58.95 23.25
C THR A 353 -56.83 -59.96 24.39
N VAL A 354 -56.33 -59.63 25.59
CA VAL A 354 -56.30 -60.51 26.78
C VAL A 354 -56.57 -59.69 28.06
N ARG A 355 -56.94 -60.30 29.21
CA ARG A 355 -57.50 -59.58 30.38
C ARG A 355 -57.15 -60.18 31.76
N ALA A 356 -56.98 -59.34 32.79
CA ALA A 356 -56.72 -59.68 34.21
C ALA A 356 -57.78 -59.13 35.23
N GLU A 357 -57.76 -59.55 36.51
CA GLU A 357 -58.75 -59.18 37.59
C GLU A 357 -58.19 -59.11 39.06
N TYR A 358 -58.74 -58.26 39.97
CA TYR A 358 -58.16 -57.90 41.34
C TYR A 358 -59.14 -57.27 42.45
N THR A 359 -58.76 -56.86 43.73
CA THR A 359 -59.56 -55.92 44.68
C THR A 359 -58.84 -54.96 45.78
N TYR A 360 -59.07 -53.60 45.80
CA TYR A 360 -58.42 -52.27 46.29
C TYR A 360 -57.89 -51.76 47.70
N SER A 361 -56.91 -50.78 47.72
CA SER A 361 -56.70 -49.53 48.60
C SER A 361 -55.53 -48.52 48.14
N GLY A 362 -55.13 -47.42 48.87
CA GLY A 362 -54.09 -46.33 48.50
C GLY A 362 -53.36 -45.59 49.70
N GLU A 363 -52.69 -44.37 49.73
CA GLU A 363 -52.36 -43.22 48.80
C GLU A 363 -51.52 -41.98 49.45
N GLN A 364 -50.91 -40.98 48.70
CA GLN A 364 -50.67 -39.45 48.95
C GLN A 364 -49.35 -38.61 49.41
N MET A 365 -49.05 -37.42 48.72
CA MET A 365 -48.33 -36.04 48.98
C MET A 365 -46.74 -35.72 49.14
N THR A 366 -46.11 -34.46 49.29
CA THR A 366 -45.73 -33.21 48.44
C THR A 366 -44.57 -32.18 48.95
N GLU A 367 -44.11 -31.13 48.16
CA GLU A 367 -43.53 -29.69 48.45
C GLU A 367 -42.00 -29.31 48.81
N LEU A 368 -41.30 -28.09 48.71
CA LEU A 368 -41.37 -26.66 48.11
C LEU A 368 -40.00 -25.80 47.87
N TYR A 369 -39.77 -24.49 48.30
CA TYR A 369 -38.91 -23.31 47.70
C TYR A 369 -38.22 -22.23 48.72
N VAL A 370 -37.52 -21.02 48.54
CA VAL A 370 -36.68 -20.04 47.62
C VAL A 370 -36.39 -18.61 48.38
N TYR A 371 -35.61 -17.45 48.21
CA TYR A 371 -34.54 -16.58 47.47
C TYR A 371 -34.08 -15.27 48.36
N VAL A 372 -33.27 -14.14 48.21
CA VAL A 372 -32.17 -13.34 47.42
C VAL A 372 -31.18 -12.48 48.38
N ALA A 373 -30.52 -11.24 48.32
CA ALA A 373 -30.41 -9.89 47.59
C ALA A 373 -29.10 -8.96 47.94
N GLU A 374 -28.88 -7.69 47.42
CA GLU A 374 -27.55 -6.89 47.32
C GLU A 374 -27.20 -5.40 47.96
N PRO A 375 -26.73 -4.24 47.32
CA PRO A 375 -25.57 -3.31 47.74
C PRO A 375 -25.59 -1.68 47.62
N GLU A 376 -24.55 -0.84 48.05
CA GLU A 376 -24.34 0.67 47.69
C GLU A 376 -22.95 1.49 47.90
N VAL A 377 -22.86 2.89 48.00
CA VAL A 377 -21.77 3.89 47.47
C VAL A 377 -21.37 5.26 48.23
N GLY A 378 -20.18 5.96 47.99
CA GLY A 378 -19.95 7.51 47.96
C GLY A 378 -18.74 8.37 48.64
N GLY A 379 -18.26 9.58 48.10
CA GLY A 379 -17.62 10.79 48.85
C GLY A 379 -16.31 11.65 48.41
N HIS A 380 -16.16 13.00 48.73
CA HIS A 380 -14.94 13.97 48.60
C HIS A 380 -15.12 15.41 49.29
N PRO A 381 -14.40 16.62 49.22
CA PRO A 381 -13.04 17.21 48.79
C PRO A 381 -12.37 18.45 49.63
N ALA A 382 -11.36 19.25 49.09
CA ALA A 382 -10.87 20.70 49.34
C ALA A 382 -9.70 21.18 50.33
N ALA A 383 -9.07 22.41 50.18
CA ALA A 383 -7.81 22.92 50.87
C ALA A 383 -7.50 24.48 50.95
N PRO A 384 -6.56 25.01 51.82
CA PRO A 384 -6.01 26.42 51.75
C PRO A 384 -4.55 26.81 52.27
N VAL A 385 -3.78 27.64 51.50
CA VAL A 385 -2.72 28.70 51.78
C VAL A 385 -1.69 28.63 52.98
N VAL A 386 -0.60 29.43 53.16
CA VAL A 386 -0.03 30.74 52.62
C VAL A 386 1.47 30.58 52.18
N THR A 387 2.59 31.37 52.32
CA THR A 387 3.16 32.67 52.90
C THR A 387 4.66 32.75 52.37
N THR A 388 5.59 33.74 52.38
CA THR A 388 5.85 35.24 52.45
C THR A 388 7.42 35.41 52.30
N ASP A 389 8.21 36.51 52.19
CA ASP A 389 8.13 38.00 52.28
C ASP A 389 9.41 38.70 51.64
N ALA A 390 9.59 40.03 51.74
CA ALA A 390 10.85 40.87 51.61
C ALA A 390 11.58 41.04 50.22
N TYR A 391 12.40 42.08 49.91
CA TYR A 391 12.46 43.53 50.28
C TYR A 391 13.21 44.43 49.19
N ASN A 392 14.02 45.47 49.55
CA ASN A 392 14.34 46.68 48.72
C ASN A 392 15.81 47.24 48.87
N VAL A 393 16.35 48.31 48.19
CA VAL A 393 15.79 49.55 47.52
C VAL A 393 16.73 50.26 46.46
N ASN A 394 16.14 50.84 45.37
CA ASN A 394 16.35 52.11 44.57
C ASN A 394 17.75 52.78 44.32
N ASN A 395 18.12 53.46 43.19
CA ASN A 395 17.48 54.62 42.48
C ASN A 395 18.21 55.10 41.14
N TYR A 396 17.72 56.19 40.47
CA TYR A 396 18.06 56.74 39.10
C TYR A 396 19.02 57.97 38.98
N VAL A 397 19.46 58.39 37.75
CA VAL A 397 19.54 59.80 37.18
C VAL A 397 19.94 59.84 35.65
N TRP A 398 19.90 61.02 34.97
CA TRP A 398 19.93 61.30 33.49
C TRP A 398 21.03 62.32 33.00
N TYR A 399 21.09 62.62 31.67
CA TYR A 399 21.44 63.90 30.93
C TYR A 399 22.52 63.80 29.79
N ASP A 400 22.76 64.81 28.92
CA ASP A 400 21.99 65.29 27.70
C ASP A 400 22.82 66.31 26.82
N VAL A 401 22.53 66.46 25.51
CA VAL A 401 22.99 67.49 24.49
C VAL A 401 24.53 67.70 24.24
N ALA A 402 25.12 68.36 23.20
CA ALA A 402 24.69 69.17 22.02
C ALA A 402 25.69 69.13 20.81
N GLU A 403 25.51 69.98 19.79
CA GLU A 403 26.04 69.92 18.40
C GLU A 403 27.20 70.91 18.01
N ASP A 404 27.81 70.67 16.83
CA ASP A 404 27.98 71.63 15.69
C ASP A 404 29.40 72.11 15.20
N ASN A 405 29.48 72.37 13.88
CA ASN A 405 30.48 73.07 13.04
C ASN A 405 31.81 72.44 12.50
N GLN A 406 31.67 71.78 11.34
CA GLN A 406 32.34 72.03 10.03
C GLN A 406 33.89 72.16 9.85
N LEU A 407 34.39 71.42 8.84
CA LEU A 407 35.24 71.91 7.74
C LEU A 407 35.09 70.97 6.51
N ALA A 408 35.51 71.37 5.30
CA ALA A 408 35.35 70.61 4.06
C ALA A 408 36.68 70.38 3.30
N ASP A 409 36.81 69.23 2.62
CA ASP A 409 38.09 68.58 2.31
C ASP A 409 38.62 68.81 0.87
N THR A 410 38.36 69.97 0.24
CA THR A 410 38.56 70.17 -1.21
C THR A 410 39.57 71.25 -1.62
N ASP A 411 40.35 71.82 -0.70
CA ASP A 411 41.40 72.81 -1.02
C ASP A 411 42.78 72.17 -1.22
N VAL A 412 43.25 72.12 -2.48
CA VAL A 412 44.53 71.50 -2.86
C VAL A 412 45.69 72.50 -2.75
N PHE A 413 46.71 72.15 -1.95
CA PHE A 413 47.92 72.97 -1.76
C PHE A 413 49.03 72.61 -2.78
N GLU A 414 49.56 73.62 -3.47
CA GLU A 414 50.68 73.43 -4.40
C GLU A 414 52.03 73.22 -3.68
N ASN A 415 52.80 72.24 -4.16
CA ASN A 415 54.12 71.89 -3.62
C ASN A 415 55.08 73.11 -3.64
N GLY A 416 55.69 73.43 -2.49
CA GLY A 416 56.66 74.51 -2.33
C GLY A 416 56.12 75.88 -1.90
N LYS A 417 54.82 76.02 -1.58
CA LYS A 417 54.24 77.26 -1.01
C LYS A 417 53.97 77.15 0.51
N THR A 418 53.81 78.31 1.15
CA THR A 418 53.65 78.46 2.62
C THR A 418 52.35 79.20 2.93
N TYR A 419 51.58 78.68 3.88
CA TYR A 419 50.23 79.16 4.23
C TYR A 419 50.16 79.48 5.75
N ARG A 420 49.10 80.17 6.20
CA ARG A 420 49.01 80.79 7.54
C ARG A 420 47.63 80.62 8.18
N LEU A 421 47.60 80.48 9.51
CA LEU A 421 46.39 80.44 10.34
C LEU A 421 46.67 81.08 11.71
N ASP A 422 45.70 81.80 12.29
CA ASP A 422 45.74 82.42 13.63
C ASP A 422 44.49 81.95 14.42
N ILE A 423 44.64 81.60 15.71
CA ILE A 423 43.56 81.05 16.57
C ILE A 423 43.56 81.76 17.95
N TYR A 424 42.37 81.91 18.55
CA TYR A 424 42.16 82.50 19.89
C TYR A 424 41.37 81.55 20.80
N LEU A 425 41.65 81.57 22.10
CA LEU A 425 40.98 80.77 23.13
C LEU A 425 40.56 81.63 24.34
N ARG A 426 39.56 81.16 25.10
CA ARG A 426 39.03 81.80 26.31
C ARG A 426 38.63 80.73 27.33
N ILE A 427 39.00 80.91 28.60
CA ILE A 427 38.66 80.03 29.72
C ILE A 427 38.12 80.90 30.87
N THR A 428 37.20 80.36 31.68
CA THR A 428 36.75 80.95 32.94
C THR A 428 36.53 79.86 33.99
N ASP A 429 37.30 79.90 35.07
CA ASP A 429 37.25 78.89 36.15
C ASP A 429 36.07 79.08 37.12
N THR A 430 35.71 77.99 37.81
CA THR A 430 35.45 78.04 39.26
C THR A 430 35.68 76.66 39.89
N ALA A 431 36.71 76.56 40.74
CA ALA A 431 36.96 75.41 41.62
C ALA A 431 36.14 75.58 42.94
N LEU A 432 36.08 74.67 43.91
CA LEU A 432 37.13 73.79 44.48
C LEU A 432 36.51 72.56 45.22
N ILE A 433 37.37 71.68 45.74
CA ILE A 433 37.07 70.33 46.25
C ILE A 433 37.12 70.28 47.80
N PHE A 434 36.50 69.27 48.44
CA PHE A 434 36.77 68.91 49.85
C PHE A 434 36.85 67.38 50.10
N ASP A 435 37.53 67.02 51.20
CA ASP A 435 38.12 65.71 51.58
C ASP A 435 37.78 65.39 53.08
N PRO A 436 38.18 64.30 53.80
CA PRO A 436 39.13 63.23 53.43
C PRO A 436 38.81 61.75 53.83
N SER A 437 39.35 60.79 53.07
CA SER A 437 39.67 59.42 53.55
C SER A 437 40.69 58.76 52.60
N VAL A 438 41.88 58.28 53.00
CA VAL A 438 42.50 58.04 54.33
C VAL A 438 44.03 58.14 54.18
N THR A 439 44.86 58.73 55.06
CA THR A 439 44.74 59.78 56.10
C THR A 439 46.18 60.23 56.45
N GLY A 440 46.42 61.50 56.80
CA GLY A 440 47.71 61.95 57.36
C GLY A 440 47.64 63.36 57.97
N TYR A 441 48.24 63.57 59.14
CA TYR A 441 48.32 64.87 59.83
C TYR A 441 49.58 65.65 59.44
N VAL A 442 49.49 67.00 59.39
CA VAL A 442 50.26 67.99 60.22
C VAL A 442 50.00 69.44 59.72
N ASN A 443 50.12 70.41 60.63
CA ASN A 443 49.96 71.88 60.50
C ASN A 443 50.79 72.52 59.33
N ASP A 444 50.65 73.80 58.91
CA ASP A 444 50.13 75.01 59.59
C ASP A 444 49.83 76.20 58.62
N SER A 445 49.16 77.23 59.13
CA SER A 445 49.27 78.69 58.84
C SER A 445 49.20 79.33 57.43
N ALA A 446 48.18 80.20 57.27
CA ALA A 446 48.26 81.65 56.92
C ALA A 446 48.04 82.20 55.48
N ASP A 447 47.09 83.16 55.42
CA ASP A 447 47.00 84.46 54.69
C ASP A 447 47.18 84.58 53.16
N GLY A 448 46.50 85.57 52.50
CA GLY A 448 46.89 85.90 51.11
C GLY A 448 46.22 86.98 50.22
N VAL A 449 44.97 87.41 50.41
CA VAL A 449 44.39 88.69 49.86
C VAL A 449 44.60 89.06 48.34
N THR A 450 43.62 88.67 47.51
CA THR A 450 42.94 89.47 46.43
C THR A 450 43.62 90.05 45.14
N THR A 451 42.93 89.80 44.00
CA THR A 451 42.73 90.64 42.77
C THR A 451 43.78 90.78 41.63
N THR A 452 43.38 90.38 40.40
CA THR A 452 43.14 91.21 39.17
C THR A 452 43.65 90.58 37.85
N TYR A 453 42.97 90.93 36.74
CA TYR A 453 43.32 90.81 35.30
C TYR A 453 43.00 89.51 34.54
N GLN A 454 42.43 89.71 33.35
CA GLN A 454 42.37 88.73 32.24
C GLN A 454 43.45 89.10 31.21
N THR A 455 43.93 88.11 30.46
CA THR A 455 44.90 88.33 29.36
C THR A 455 44.66 87.30 28.26
N TYR A 456 44.68 87.73 27.00
CA TYR A 456 44.58 86.83 25.84
C TYR A 456 45.98 86.47 25.34
N PHE A 457 46.18 85.22 24.95
CA PHE A 457 47.35 84.79 24.19
C PHE A 457 46.97 84.58 22.71
N GLN A 458 47.85 85.01 21.82
CA GLN A 458 47.80 84.72 20.38
C GLN A 458 49.06 83.93 20.04
N THR A 459 48.94 82.89 19.22
CA THR A 459 50.07 82.13 18.67
C THR A 459 49.93 82.00 17.17
N ARG A 460 51.07 81.84 16.47
CA ARG A 460 51.19 81.99 15.02
C ARG A 460 52.13 80.92 14.48
N ILE A 461 51.72 80.23 13.42
CA ILE A 461 52.52 79.16 12.80
C ILE A 461 52.63 79.41 11.29
N GLU A 462 53.83 79.23 10.75
CA GLU A 462 54.12 79.18 9.32
C GLU A 462 54.78 77.82 9.03
N LYS A 463 54.39 77.14 7.95
CA LYS A 463 54.95 75.83 7.58
C LYS A 463 55.09 75.69 6.08
N THR A 464 56.26 75.20 5.64
CA THR A 464 56.57 74.87 4.26
C THR A 464 56.71 73.35 4.15
N PHE A 465 56.21 72.75 3.07
CA PHE A 465 56.28 71.31 2.84
C PHE A 465 57.31 70.96 1.75
N THR A 466 58.01 69.85 1.97
CA THR A 466 58.76 69.10 0.96
C THR A 466 58.22 67.67 0.99
N ALA A 467 58.08 67.04 -0.17
CA ALA A 467 57.57 65.68 -0.24
C ALA A 467 58.53 64.70 0.46
N ALA A 468 57.98 63.81 1.27
CA ALA A 468 58.67 62.65 1.80
C ALA A 468 58.26 61.42 0.98
N ASP A 469 59.12 60.39 0.97
CA ASP A 469 58.71 59.06 0.55
C ASP A 469 57.66 58.55 1.55
N TYR A 470 56.63 57.84 1.05
CA TYR A 470 55.57 57.28 1.89
C TYR A 470 55.34 55.80 1.57
N THR A 471 54.94 55.04 2.58
CA THR A 471 54.60 53.62 2.50
C THR A 471 53.10 53.45 2.72
N VAL A 472 52.42 52.83 1.77
CA VAL A 472 51.03 52.40 1.90
C VAL A 472 51.01 50.94 2.31
N SER A 473 50.47 50.66 3.49
CA SER A 473 50.20 49.32 4.01
C SER A 473 48.69 49.06 3.99
N PHE A 474 48.29 47.80 4.15
CA PHE A 474 46.90 47.38 4.04
C PHE A 474 46.49 46.54 5.26
N ASP A 475 45.34 46.84 5.85
CA ASP A 475 44.71 46.04 6.90
C ASP A 475 43.41 45.42 6.34
N ALA A 476 43.29 44.10 6.50
CA ALA A 476 42.14 43.32 6.07
C ALA A 476 40.91 43.50 6.99
N ASN A 477 41.07 44.08 8.19
CA ASN A 477 39.98 44.42 9.11
C ASN A 477 38.99 43.26 9.35
N GLY A 478 39.53 42.08 9.68
CA GLY A 478 38.77 40.83 9.85
C GLY A 478 38.56 39.99 8.58
N GLY A 479 38.86 40.53 7.39
CA GLY A 479 39.02 39.76 6.16
C GLY A 479 40.33 38.95 6.14
N THR A 480 40.59 38.22 5.05
CA THR A 480 41.76 37.33 4.92
C THR A 480 42.53 37.52 3.61
N GLY A 481 43.75 36.99 3.53
CA GLY A 481 44.69 37.21 2.44
C GLY A 481 45.73 38.29 2.76
N GLU A 482 46.61 38.60 1.80
CA GLU A 482 47.69 39.58 1.96
C GLU A 482 47.75 40.53 0.76
N MET A 483 47.94 41.83 1.03
CA MET A 483 48.25 42.84 0.01
C MET A 483 49.63 43.43 0.29
N ALA A 484 50.52 43.38 -0.70
CA ALA A 484 51.89 43.87 -0.55
C ALA A 484 51.92 45.40 -0.39
N ALA A 485 52.66 45.88 0.61
CA ALA A 485 52.82 47.32 0.86
C ALA A 485 53.54 48.02 -0.31
N VAL A 486 53.09 49.24 -0.64
CA VAL A 486 53.56 50.02 -1.79
C VAL A 486 54.25 51.29 -1.33
N THR A 487 55.53 51.47 -1.69
CA THR A 487 56.27 52.71 -1.47
C THR A 487 56.06 53.69 -2.62
N GLY A 488 55.57 54.89 -2.33
CA GLY A 488 55.34 55.96 -3.30
C GLY A 488 56.15 57.23 -3.02
N VAL A 489 56.33 58.05 -4.05
CA VAL A 489 57.04 59.34 -3.97
C VAL A 489 56.14 60.43 -4.56
N GLY A 490 55.57 61.27 -3.72
CA GLY A 490 54.59 62.28 -4.13
C GLY A 490 53.75 62.80 -2.96
N LEU A 491 52.60 63.40 -3.27
CA LEU A 491 51.62 63.89 -2.28
C LEU A 491 50.25 63.22 -2.40
N THR A 492 50.11 62.22 -3.29
CA THR A 492 48.85 61.51 -3.57
C THR A 492 49.10 60.04 -3.89
N TYR A 493 48.08 59.21 -3.67
CA TYR A 493 48.04 57.78 -3.98
C TYR A 493 46.65 57.42 -4.51
N THR A 494 46.56 56.56 -5.53
CA THR A 494 45.29 56.03 -6.03
C THR A 494 44.95 54.75 -5.28
N LEU A 495 43.76 54.70 -4.67
CA LEU A 495 43.29 53.54 -3.93
C LEU A 495 43.13 52.33 -4.88
N PRO A 496 43.71 51.15 -4.56
CA PRO A 496 43.58 49.97 -5.40
C PRO A 496 42.23 49.26 -5.16
N GLU A 497 41.91 48.33 -6.06
CA GLU A 497 40.94 47.27 -5.79
C GLU A 497 41.36 46.45 -4.56
N CYS A 498 40.39 45.90 -3.85
CA CYS A 498 40.66 45.07 -2.68
C CYS A 498 41.18 43.68 -3.10
N GLY A 499 42.38 43.34 -2.66
CA GLY A 499 42.98 42.01 -2.81
C GLY A 499 42.67 41.06 -1.64
N PHE A 500 41.95 41.52 -0.61
CA PHE A 500 41.54 40.68 0.51
C PHE A 500 40.25 39.92 0.21
N THR A 501 40.18 38.67 0.68
CA THR A 501 38.93 37.90 0.72
C THR A 501 38.06 38.44 1.87
N PRO A 502 36.77 38.76 1.64
CA PRO A 502 35.88 39.25 2.67
C PRO A 502 35.69 38.28 3.85
N PRO A 503 35.27 38.77 5.02
CA PRO A 503 34.60 37.95 6.03
C PRO A 503 33.38 37.23 5.45
N GLU A 504 33.04 36.07 6.00
CA GLU A 504 31.85 35.32 5.60
C GLU A 504 30.58 36.17 5.73
N ASN A 505 29.75 36.19 4.69
CA ASN A 505 28.55 37.04 4.56
C ASN A 505 28.80 38.57 4.46
N PHE A 506 30.02 39.00 4.11
CA PHE A 506 30.31 40.39 3.79
C PHE A 506 30.85 40.55 2.34
N VAL A 507 30.77 41.78 1.81
CA VAL A 507 31.50 42.22 0.61
C VAL A 507 32.31 43.48 0.91
N PHE A 508 33.31 43.76 0.07
CA PHE A 508 34.09 44.98 0.17
C PHE A 508 33.22 46.24 -0.08
N ASN A 509 33.44 47.28 0.71
CA ASN A 509 32.65 48.52 0.71
C ASN A 509 33.52 49.79 0.55
N GLY A 510 34.77 49.63 0.11
CA GLY A 510 35.79 50.67 0.05
C GLY A 510 36.81 50.58 1.18
N TRP A 511 37.78 51.50 1.14
CA TRP A 511 38.77 51.72 2.20
C TRP A 511 38.25 52.74 3.22
N ASP A 512 38.94 52.89 4.35
CA ASP A 512 38.67 53.89 5.40
C ASP A 512 38.64 55.35 4.91
N CYS A 513 39.11 55.60 3.68
CA CYS A 513 39.27 56.93 3.10
C CYS A 513 38.88 57.04 1.62
N GLY A 514 38.09 56.11 1.08
CA GLY A 514 37.57 56.20 -0.29
C GLY A 514 37.38 54.86 -0.99
N GLN A 515 36.82 54.91 -2.20
CA GLN A 515 36.59 53.77 -3.07
C GLN A 515 37.80 53.47 -3.97
N PRO A 516 37.93 52.24 -4.53
CA PRO A 516 38.92 51.93 -5.55
C PRO A 516 38.90 52.95 -6.71
N GLY A 517 40.08 53.35 -7.17
CA GLY A 517 40.27 54.37 -8.19
C GLY A 517 40.24 55.83 -7.70
N GLU A 518 39.77 56.11 -6.47
CA GLU A 518 39.84 57.46 -5.90
C GLU A 518 41.28 57.84 -5.50
N ILE A 519 41.58 59.13 -5.51
CA ILE A 519 42.93 59.66 -5.25
C ILE A 519 42.95 60.33 -3.88
N VAL A 520 43.65 59.72 -2.93
CA VAL A 520 43.82 60.23 -1.56
C VAL A 520 45.15 60.97 -1.41
N ALA A 521 45.17 62.01 -0.57
CA ALA A 521 46.40 62.73 -0.23
C ALA A 521 47.28 61.92 0.74
N MET A 522 48.58 61.87 0.46
CA MET A 522 49.59 61.20 1.28
C MET A 522 50.60 62.22 1.80
N THR A 523 50.77 62.27 3.13
CA THR A 523 51.67 63.22 3.82
C THR A 523 52.62 62.55 4.81
N ALA A 524 52.45 61.23 5.01
CA ALA A 524 53.29 60.30 5.78
C ALA A 524 52.91 58.87 5.34
N ASP A 525 53.55 57.84 5.92
CA ASP A 525 53.10 56.45 5.82
C ASP A 525 51.62 56.31 6.26
N ARG A 526 50.86 55.44 5.58
CA ARG A 526 49.44 55.17 5.88
C ARG A 526 49.13 53.67 5.82
N THR A 527 48.22 53.23 6.68
CA THR A 527 47.53 51.94 6.52
C THR A 527 46.13 52.19 5.97
N LEU A 528 45.79 51.53 4.87
CA LEU A 528 44.44 51.52 4.30
C LEU A 528 43.68 50.34 4.90
N THR A 529 42.53 50.61 5.52
CA THR A 529 41.77 49.63 6.31
C THR A 529 40.50 49.27 5.57
N ALA A 530 40.37 48.00 5.15
CA ALA A 530 39.23 47.54 4.37
C ALA A 530 37.91 47.72 5.14
N GLN A 531 36.88 48.24 4.48
CA GLN A 531 35.52 48.34 5.02
C GLN A 531 34.65 47.23 4.42
N TRP A 532 33.82 46.62 5.26
CA TRP A 532 33.01 45.45 4.90
C TRP A 532 31.52 45.77 5.07
N ARG A 533 30.72 45.50 4.04
CA ARG A 533 29.26 45.61 4.06
C ARG A 533 28.67 44.22 4.23
N GLN A 534 27.84 44.01 5.27
CA GLN A 534 27.11 42.76 5.44
C GLN A 534 26.16 42.55 4.25
N VAL A 535 26.09 41.33 3.71
CA VAL A 535 25.21 40.94 2.61
C VAL A 535 24.51 39.61 2.87
N GLY A 536 24.61 39.08 4.08
CA GLY A 536 23.89 37.89 4.50
C GLY A 536 24.04 37.61 5.99
N GLY A 537 23.44 36.52 6.45
CA GLY A 537 23.50 36.09 7.84
C GLY A 537 22.29 35.24 8.24
N PRO A 538 22.15 34.87 9.52
CA PRO A 538 20.94 34.21 10.00
C PRO A 538 19.75 35.18 9.97
N CYS A 539 18.58 34.69 9.54
CA CYS A 539 17.31 35.41 9.66
C CYS A 539 16.27 34.64 10.48
N GLY A 540 16.53 33.38 10.85
CA GLY A 540 15.76 32.53 11.75
C GLY A 540 16.67 31.57 12.51
N ALA A 541 16.11 30.47 13.04
CA ALA A 541 16.93 29.42 13.68
C ALA A 541 17.79 28.65 12.65
N ASN A 542 17.14 28.20 11.56
CA ASN A 542 17.77 27.49 10.44
C ASN A 542 17.58 28.23 9.10
N ALA A 543 17.01 29.43 9.13
CA ALA A 543 16.82 30.30 7.97
C ALA A 543 17.91 31.37 7.90
N ALA A 544 18.39 31.64 6.69
CA ALA A 544 19.41 32.63 6.37
C ALA A 544 18.87 33.69 5.40
N TRP A 545 19.60 34.79 5.25
CA TRP A 545 19.35 35.82 4.25
C TRP A 545 20.60 36.07 3.40
N ARG A 546 20.42 36.48 2.15
CA ARG A 546 21.49 36.98 1.28
C ARG A 546 21.01 38.05 0.30
N LEU A 547 21.67 39.21 0.28
CA LEU A 547 21.44 40.30 -0.67
C LEU A 547 22.52 40.27 -1.77
N TYR A 548 22.09 40.17 -3.02
CA TYR A 548 22.93 40.18 -4.21
C TYR A 548 23.02 41.59 -4.82
N ASP A 549 24.05 41.87 -5.63
CA ASP A 549 24.36 43.21 -6.14
C ASP A 549 23.38 43.74 -7.22
N ASP A 550 22.51 42.88 -7.74
CA ASP A 550 21.36 43.29 -8.56
C ASP A 550 20.25 43.95 -7.73
N GLY A 551 20.21 43.66 -6.42
CA GLY A 551 19.17 44.07 -5.47
C GLY A 551 18.25 42.93 -5.02
N THR A 552 18.49 41.69 -5.43
CA THR A 552 17.69 40.52 -5.01
C THR A 552 18.10 40.08 -3.61
N LEU A 553 17.13 39.98 -2.70
CA LEU A 553 17.32 39.45 -1.35
C LEU A 553 16.65 38.08 -1.23
N VAL A 554 17.46 37.03 -1.17
CA VAL A 554 17.01 35.65 -0.99
C VAL A 554 16.94 35.32 0.49
N ILE A 555 15.84 34.70 0.91
CA ILE A 555 15.67 34.03 2.20
C ILE A 555 15.69 32.52 1.91
N SER A 556 16.70 31.84 2.46
CA SER A 556 17.00 30.44 2.18
C SER A 556 17.21 29.64 3.49
N GLY A 557 17.36 28.33 3.38
CA GLY A 557 17.34 27.45 4.55
C GLY A 557 15.90 27.19 5.02
N THR A 558 15.72 26.89 6.31
CA THR A 558 14.52 26.15 6.73
C THR A 558 13.86 26.67 8.01
N GLY A 559 12.56 26.39 8.14
CA GLY A 559 11.76 26.79 9.30
C GLY A 559 11.30 28.26 9.24
N ALA A 560 11.00 28.84 10.40
CA ALA A 560 10.45 30.19 10.49
C ALA A 560 11.53 31.28 10.49
N MET A 561 11.32 32.35 9.72
CA MET A 561 12.02 33.61 9.93
C MET A 561 11.68 34.20 11.31
N THR A 562 12.64 34.95 11.86
CA THR A 562 12.50 35.75 13.09
C THR A 562 11.40 36.79 12.96
N ASP A 563 10.62 36.99 14.03
CA ASP A 563 9.70 38.12 14.13
C ASP A 563 10.44 39.39 14.57
N PHE A 564 10.56 40.34 13.64
CA PHE A 564 11.16 41.64 13.90
C PHE A 564 10.13 42.64 14.45
N SER A 565 10.60 43.81 14.87
CA SER A 565 9.78 44.91 15.39
C SER A 565 10.49 46.25 15.25
N PHE A 566 9.84 47.36 15.60
CA PHE A 566 10.48 48.68 15.63
C PHE A 566 11.74 48.75 16.51
N ALA A 567 11.85 47.90 17.54
CA ALA A 567 12.97 47.84 18.48
C ALA A 567 14.00 46.73 18.17
N ASN A 568 13.63 45.74 17.35
CA ASN A 568 14.50 44.64 16.89
C ASN A 568 14.34 44.50 15.38
N ARG A 569 15.20 45.17 14.61
CA ARG A 569 15.12 45.24 13.14
C ARG A 569 15.97 44.14 12.48
N PRO A 570 15.64 43.70 11.26
CA PRO A 570 16.50 42.77 10.53
C PRO A 570 17.83 43.43 10.13
N ASP A 571 18.90 42.65 10.01
CA ASP A 571 20.25 43.10 9.65
C ASP A 571 20.27 43.97 8.39
N TRP A 572 19.51 43.56 7.36
CA TRP A 572 19.41 44.27 6.07
C TRP A 572 18.58 45.56 6.12
N TYR A 573 18.09 45.98 7.30
CA TYR A 573 17.20 47.15 7.41
C TYR A 573 17.82 48.42 6.86
N ASP A 574 19.10 48.69 7.09
CA ASP A 574 19.76 49.89 6.53
C ASP A 574 20.09 49.76 5.04
N GLN A 575 20.01 48.55 4.49
CA GLN A 575 20.12 48.25 3.07
C GLN A 575 18.75 48.18 2.35
N ARG A 576 17.63 48.44 3.03
CA ARG A 576 16.25 48.40 2.47
C ARG A 576 16.00 49.28 1.23
N LEU A 577 16.89 50.24 0.95
CA LEU A 577 16.85 51.07 -0.26
C LEU A 577 17.55 50.42 -1.47
N SER A 578 18.36 49.38 -1.25
CA SER A 578 19.02 48.58 -2.28
C SER A 578 18.25 47.31 -2.65
N VAL A 579 17.33 46.86 -1.79
CA VAL A 579 16.48 45.68 -2.04
C VAL A 579 15.43 46.02 -3.10
N LYS A 580 15.43 45.26 -4.20
CA LYS A 580 14.51 45.35 -5.35
C LYS A 580 13.67 44.10 -5.59
N ALA A 581 14.15 42.94 -5.17
CA ALA A 581 13.38 41.69 -5.20
C ALA A 581 13.54 40.96 -3.86
N VAL A 582 12.52 40.22 -3.45
CA VAL A 582 12.60 39.27 -2.33
C VAL A 582 12.15 37.89 -2.81
N ILE A 583 12.93 36.86 -2.50
CA ILE A 583 12.58 35.46 -2.76
C ILE A 583 12.59 34.74 -1.41
N ALA A 584 11.50 34.09 -1.02
CA ALA A 584 11.47 33.14 0.07
C ALA A 584 11.38 31.72 -0.51
N GLU A 585 12.49 30.98 -0.40
CA GLU A 585 12.69 29.67 -1.03
C GLU A 585 11.98 28.52 -0.29
N ASP A 586 11.96 27.34 -0.91
CA ASP A 586 11.43 26.12 -0.32
C ASP A 586 12.14 25.74 0.99
N GLY A 587 11.33 25.43 2.00
CA GLY A 587 11.77 25.11 3.36
C GLY A 587 11.45 26.21 4.37
N ILE A 588 11.22 27.45 3.93
CA ILE A 588 10.82 28.57 4.79
C ILE A 588 9.34 28.44 5.16
N THR A 589 9.03 28.27 6.45
CA THR A 589 7.65 28.01 6.90
C THR A 589 6.84 29.27 7.21
N SER A 590 7.51 30.42 7.43
CA SER A 590 6.83 31.71 7.59
C SER A 590 7.76 32.90 7.33
N VAL A 591 7.28 33.90 6.59
CA VAL A 591 7.97 35.21 6.47
C VAL A 591 7.71 36.04 7.72
N GLY A 592 8.77 36.54 8.34
CA GLY A 592 8.75 37.17 9.67
C GLY A 592 8.07 38.54 9.72
N SER A 593 7.51 38.89 10.86
CA SER A 593 6.88 40.21 11.07
C SER A 593 7.89 41.34 10.81
N TYR A 594 7.43 42.44 10.19
CA TYR A 594 8.24 43.62 9.82
C TYR A 594 9.49 43.39 8.92
N SER A 595 9.77 42.17 8.44
CA SER A 595 11.02 41.80 7.76
C SER A 595 11.47 42.71 6.58
N PHE A 596 10.54 43.24 5.82
CA PHE A 596 10.81 44.08 4.64
C PHE A 596 10.08 45.42 4.71
N GLN A 597 9.70 45.86 5.91
CA GLN A 597 8.91 47.08 6.08
C GLN A 597 9.68 48.32 5.60
N ASN A 598 9.06 49.11 4.72
CA ASN A 598 9.66 50.27 4.05
C ASN A 598 10.85 49.94 3.13
N CYS A 599 10.92 48.73 2.55
CA CYS A 599 11.72 48.49 1.35
C CYS A 599 11.08 49.21 0.15
N VAL A 600 11.19 50.54 0.10
CA VAL A 600 10.42 51.38 -0.85
C VAL A 600 10.78 51.15 -2.32
N ASN A 601 11.94 50.56 -2.59
CA ASN A 601 12.43 50.20 -3.93
C ASN A 601 12.24 48.71 -4.28
N LEU A 602 11.56 47.93 -3.42
CA LEU A 602 11.20 46.54 -3.69
C LEU A 602 10.14 46.50 -4.79
N GLU A 603 10.46 45.94 -5.96
CA GLU A 603 9.64 45.88 -7.17
C GLU A 603 8.85 44.57 -7.27
N SER A 604 9.41 43.44 -6.78
CA SER A 604 8.82 42.11 -6.85
C SER A 604 9.06 41.23 -5.61
N VAL A 605 8.12 40.33 -5.31
CA VAL A 605 8.23 39.33 -4.23
C VAL A 605 7.81 37.96 -4.75
N SER A 606 8.56 36.90 -4.45
CA SER A 606 8.17 35.50 -4.67
C SER A 606 8.17 34.72 -3.35
N ILE A 607 7.12 33.94 -3.11
CA ILE A 607 6.89 33.23 -1.85
C ILE A 607 6.53 31.77 -2.14
N SER A 608 7.44 30.87 -1.76
CA SER A 608 7.29 29.41 -1.86
C SER A 608 6.01 28.88 -1.21
N GLY A 609 5.46 27.80 -1.79
CA GLY A 609 4.33 27.04 -1.24
C GLY A 609 4.60 26.46 0.16
N SER A 610 5.86 26.36 0.59
CA SER A 610 6.23 25.97 1.96
C SER A 610 5.91 27.05 3.02
N VAL A 611 5.79 28.32 2.61
CA VAL A 611 5.55 29.47 3.51
C VAL A 611 4.09 29.54 3.93
N LYS A 612 3.75 28.88 5.05
CA LYS A 612 2.36 28.77 5.53
C LYS A 612 1.79 30.09 6.05
N THR A 613 2.61 31.06 6.41
CA THR A 613 2.16 32.39 6.88
C THR A 613 3.11 33.52 6.48
N VAL A 614 2.57 34.59 5.91
CA VAL A 614 3.27 35.88 5.75
C VAL A 614 2.81 36.79 6.89
N LYS A 615 3.72 37.09 7.84
CA LYS A 615 3.36 37.68 9.13
C LYS A 615 3.15 39.20 9.11
N THR A 616 2.71 39.71 10.26
CA THR A 616 2.23 41.08 10.49
C THR A 616 3.24 42.15 10.02
N PHE A 617 2.77 43.09 9.17
CA PHE A 617 3.56 44.14 8.49
C PHE A 617 4.78 43.67 7.64
N ALA A 618 4.92 42.39 7.28
CA ALA A 618 6.11 41.84 6.60
C ALA A 618 6.61 42.69 5.41
N PHE A 619 5.73 43.09 4.49
CA PHE A 619 6.04 43.89 3.30
C PHE A 619 5.37 45.29 3.34
N ALA A 620 4.96 45.77 4.51
CA ALA A 620 4.23 47.04 4.58
C ALA A 620 5.08 48.25 4.14
N SER A 621 4.43 49.19 3.44
CA SER A 621 5.05 50.40 2.86
C SER A 621 6.11 50.14 1.78
N CYS A 622 6.12 48.96 1.14
CA CYS A 622 6.93 48.71 -0.05
C CYS A 622 6.32 49.40 -1.28
N ALA A 623 6.57 50.71 -1.42
CA ALA A 623 5.85 51.57 -2.35
C ALA A 623 5.98 51.16 -3.83
N ALA A 624 7.14 50.64 -4.25
CA ALA A 624 7.40 50.16 -5.61
C ALA A 624 6.89 48.73 -5.89
N LEU A 625 6.37 48.00 -4.89
CA LEU A 625 6.06 46.58 -5.04
C LEU A 625 4.89 46.40 -6.00
N SER A 626 5.19 45.84 -7.17
CA SER A 626 4.32 45.79 -8.34
C SER A 626 3.82 44.39 -8.68
N SER A 627 4.59 43.36 -8.30
CA SER A 627 4.31 41.93 -8.51
C SER A 627 4.54 41.14 -7.23
N VAL A 628 3.59 40.26 -6.87
CA VAL A 628 3.70 39.32 -5.75
C VAL A 628 3.25 37.94 -6.23
N THR A 629 4.17 36.98 -6.25
CA THR A 629 3.87 35.56 -6.47
C THR A 629 3.65 34.89 -5.12
N LEU A 630 2.46 34.29 -4.95
CA LEU A 630 2.14 33.38 -3.84
C LEU A 630 1.89 32.01 -4.44
N GLU A 631 2.72 31.04 -4.09
CA GLU A 631 2.60 29.66 -4.61
C GLU A 631 1.58 28.82 -3.84
N GLU A 632 1.24 27.66 -4.40
CA GLU A 632 0.26 26.77 -3.83
C GLU A 632 0.79 26.13 -2.53
N GLY A 633 0.12 26.43 -1.43
CA GLY A 633 0.50 26.03 -0.06
C GLY A 633 0.59 27.20 0.93
N VAL A 634 0.52 28.46 0.47
CA VAL A 634 0.50 29.66 1.34
C VAL A 634 -0.90 29.88 1.93
N ASN A 635 -1.09 29.54 3.21
CA ASN A 635 -2.43 29.52 3.84
C ASN A 635 -2.92 30.87 4.41
N GLN A 636 -2.02 31.72 4.89
CA GLN A 636 -2.40 32.86 5.74
C GLN A 636 -1.59 34.15 5.46
N LEU A 637 -2.31 35.27 5.34
CA LEU A 637 -1.74 36.63 5.29
C LEU A 637 -2.17 37.43 6.52
N ASP A 638 -1.19 37.83 7.34
CA ASP A 638 -1.40 38.53 8.60
C ASP A 638 -1.70 40.04 8.46
N ASN A 639 -2.05 40.66 9.60
CA ASN A 639 -2.41 42.07 9.71
C ASN A 639 -1.44 42.98 8.95
N SER A 640 -1.99 43.74 8.00
CA SER A 640 -1.23 44.71 7.19
C SER A 640 0.02 44.18 6.47
N SER A 641 0.11 42.86 6.22
CA SER A 641 1.29 42.20 5.60
C SER A 641 1.75 42.84 4.28
N PHE A 642 0.82 43.32 3.43
CA PHE A 642 1.11 44.05 2.18
C PHE A 642 0.50 45.47 2.16
N ALA A 643 0.29 46.09 3.34
CA ALA A 643 -0.34 47.41 3.41
C ALA A 643 0.55 48.50 2.77
N GLN A 644 -0.06 49.42 2.03
CA GLN A 644 0.60 50.54 1.35
C GLN A 644 1.58 50.16 0.24
N CYS A 645 1.47 48.95 -0.32
CA CYS A 645 2.14 48.56 -1.57
C CYS A 645 1.47 49.28 -2.75
N ALA A 646 1.83 50.55 -2.94
CA ALA A 646 1.12 51.49 -3.80
C ALA A 646 1.16 51.13 -5.29
N ALA A 647 2.25 50.50 -5.76
CA ALA A 647 2.43 50.08 -7.14
C ALA A 647 1.77 48.72 -7.50
N LEU A 648 1.23 47.98 -6.53
CA LEU A 648 0.70 46.63 -6.73
C LEU A 648 -0.58 46.68 -7.57
N THR A 649 -0.66 45.89 -8.65
CA THR A 649 -1.73 46.01 -9.68
C THR A 649 -2.61 44.78 -9.82
N ASP A 650 -2.05 43.57 -9.76
CA ASP A 650 -2.75 42.28 -9.74
C ASP A 650 -2.15 41.45 -8.59
N VAL A 651 -2.97 40.59 -7.97
CA VAL A 651 -2.59 39.66 -6.91
C VAL A 651 -3.46 38.42 -7.07
N THR A 652 -2.84 37.24 -7.11
CA THR A 652 -3.56 35.96 -7.03
C THR A 652 -3.37 35.35 -5.64
N LEU A 653 -4.46 34.88 -5.05
CA LEU A 653 -4.48 34.10 -3.81
C LEU A 653 -4.67 32.62 -4.16
N PRO A 654 -3.81 31.70 -3.66
CA PRO A 654 -3.82 30.27 -3.99
C PRO A 654 -5.07 29.52 -3.47
N GLU A 655 -5.26 28.28 -3.91
CA GLU A 655 -6.38 27.41 -3.52
C GLU A 655 -6.28 26.97 -2.04
N SER A 656 -5.08 26.98 -1.47
CA SER A 656 -4.81 26.81 -0.04
C SER A 656 -5.02 28.06 0.83
N MET A 657 -5.32 29.23 0.25
CA MET A 657 -5.51 30.47 1.02
C MET A 657 -6.79 30.40 1.86
N THR A 658 -6.66 30.31 3.19
CA THR A 658 -7.81 30.23 4.11
C THR A 658 -8.06 31.50 4.91
N THR A 659 -7.02 32.30 5.18
CA THR A 659 -7.08 33.31 6.26
C THR A 659 -6.42 34.63 5.87
N LEU A 660 -7.24 35.67 5.68
CA LEU A 660 -6.82 37.05 5.50
C LEU A 660 -7.17 37.88 6.74
N TRP A 661 -6.15 38.38 7.44
CA TRP A 661 -6.32 39.25 8.60
C TRP A 661 -6.59 40.71 8.21
N ASP A 662 -6.73 41.60 9.21
CA ASP A 662 -7.13 42.97 8.96
C ASP A 662 -6.09 43.77 8.17
N GLN A 663 -6.57 44.58 7.21
CA GLN A 663 -5.76 45.57 6.49
C GLN A 663 -4.63 45.02 5.60
N VAL A 664 -4.61 43.71 5.28
CA VAL A 664 -3.60 43.05 4.41
C VAL A 664 -3.22 43.86 3.16
N PHE A 665 -4.19 44.36 2.38
CA PHE A 665 -3.96 45.18 1.18
C PHE A 665 -4.37 46.65 1.37
N ARG A 666 -4.38 47.16 2.61
CA ARG A 666 -4.84 48.50 2.91
C ARG A 666 -4.03 49.56 2.16
N SER A 667 -4.72 50.48 1.49
CA SER A 667 -4.10 51.56 0.71
C SER A 667 -3.16 51.09 -0.42
N CYS A 668 -3.32 49.87 -0.94
CA CYS A 668 -2.74 49.49 -2.24
C CYS A 668 -3.49 50.24 -3.35
N SER A 669 -2.99 51.44 -3.70
CA SER A 669 -3.73 52.44 -4.46
C SER A 669 -3.91 52.13 -5.95
N ASN A 670 -3.07 51.26 -6.53
CA ASN A 670 -3.13 50.88 -7.93
C ASN A 670 -3.72 49.47 -8.16
N LEU A 671 -4.19 48.79 -7.11
CA LEU A 671 -4.70 47.41 -7.20
C LEU A 671 -5.96 47.38 -8.05
N ALA A 672 -5.80 46.86 -9.28
CA ALA A 672 -6.82 46.79 -10.31
C ALA A 672 -7.52 45.43 -10.32
N TYR A 673 -6.80 44.37 -9.95
CA TYR A 673 -7.31 43.01 -9.89
C TYR A 673 -6.95 42.33 -8.56
N LEU A 674 -7.84 41.45 -8.10
CA LEU A 674 -7.59 40.50 -7.02
C LEU A 674 -8.22 39.17 -7.40
N THR A 675 -7.39 38.17 -7.72
CA THR A 675 -7.82 36.84 -8.13
C THR A 675 -7.84 35.92 -6.91
N VAL A 676 -8.96 35.23 -6.67
CA VAL A 676 -9.17 34.41 -5.47
C VAL A 676 -9.51 32.98 -5.90
N LEU A 677 -8.54 32.07 -5.77
CA LEU A 677 -8.70 30.68 -6.23
C LEU A 677 -9.44 29.78 -5.22
N ASN A 678 -9.45 30.12 -3.92
CA ASN A 678 -10.29 29.42 -2.94
C ASN A 678 -11.65 30.13 -2.74
N PRO A 679 -12.80 29.49 -3.03
CA PRO A 679 -14.13 30.12 -2.96
C PRO A 679 -14.61 30.47 -1.53
N ASP A 680 -14.00 29.85 -0.51
CA ASP A 680 -14.31 30.03 0.90
C ASP A 680 -13.38 31.04 1.59
N THR A 681 -12.37 31.60 0.88
CA THR A 681 -11.42 32.58 1.42
C THR A 681 -12.14 33.73 2.11
N VAL A 682 -12.15 33.80 3.45
CA VAL A 682 -12.85 34.90 4.13
C VAL A 682 -12.06 36.19 3.91
N ILE A 683 -12.65 37.16 3.21
CA ILE A 683 -12.08 38.49 2.98
C ILE A 683 -12.79 39.51 3.90
N PRO A 684 -12.21 39.93 5.04
CA PRO A 684 -12.75 41.03 5.85
C PRO A 684 -12.85 42.36 5.09
N ALA A 685 -13.73 43.26 5.54
CA ALA A 685 -13.86 44.60 4.95
C ALA A 685 -12.59 45.45 5.14
N ALA A 686 -11.81 45.18 6.20
CA ALA A 686 -10.57 45.89 6.49
C ALA A 686 -9.45 45.58 5.47
N VAL A 687 -9.40 44.36 4.91
CA VAL A 687 -8.39 43.93 3.92
C VAL A 687 -8.27 44.93 2.76
N LEU A 688 -9.42 45.41 2.27
CA LEU A 688 -9.53 46.30 1.11
C LEU A 688 -9.83 47.77 1.49
N GLN A 689 -9.45 48.17 2.71
CA GLN A 689 -9.59 49.55 3.18
C GLN A 689 -8.72 50.48 2.31
N ASN A 690 -9.29 51.59 1.83
CA ASN A 690 -8.63 52.58 0.96
C ASN A 690 -8.09 52.03 -0.38
N VAL A 691 -8.45 50.81 -0.78
CA VAL A 691 -8.22 50.26 -2.13
C VAL A 691 -9.28 50.83 -3.08
N PRO A 692 -8.97 51.11 -4.37
CA PRO A 692 -9.94 51.68 -5.31
C PRO A 692 -11.26 50.90 -5.44
N ASN A 693 -12.32 51.59 -5.86
CA ASN A 693 -13.59 50.96 -6.24
C ASN A 693 -13.58 50.46 -7.69
N THR A 694 -12.56 50.81 -8.48
CA THR A 694 -12.28 50.26 -9.82
C THR A 694 -11.62 48.87 -9.78
N LEU A 695 -11.33 48.35 -8.58
CA LEU A 695 -10.89 46.98 -8.37
C LEU A 695 -11.88 45.99 -9.02
N THR A 696 -11.37 44.99 -9.71
CA THR A 696 -12.12 43.83 -10.18
C THR A 696 -11.66 42.61 -9.40
N ILE A 697 -12.57 42.02 -8.61
CA ILE A 697 -12.29 40.77 -7.89
C ILE A 697 -12.67 39.62 -8.83
N ARG A 698 -11.77 38.64 -9.00
CA ARG A 698 -12.02 37.42 -9.78
C ARG A 698 -12.20 36.23 -8.85
N GLY A 699 -13.16 35.35 -9.14
CA GLY A 699 -13.45 34.20 -8.30
C GLY A 699 -14.65 33.38 -8.79
N TYR A 700 -15.08 32.42 -7.97
CA TYR A 700 -16.25 31.58 -8.22
C TYR A 700 -17.56 32.32 -7.95
N VAL A 701 -18.61 32.01 -8.71
CA VAL A 701 -19.98 32.51 -8.43
C VAL A 701 -20.47 31.92 -7.10
N GLY A 702 -21.10 32.74 -6.26
CA GLY A 702 -21.55 32.39 -4.91
C GLY A 702 -20.46 32.47 -3.83
N SER A 703 -19.22 32.78 -4.18
CA SER A 703 -18.08 32.81 -3.26
C SER A 703 -18.10 33.97 -2.25
N THR A 704 -17.27 33.84 -1.21
CA THR A 704 -16.92 34.94 -0.31
C THR A 704 -16.33 36.15 -1.06
N ALA A 705 -15.64 35.91 -2.17
CA ALA A 705 -15.03 36.93 -3.02
C ALA A 705 -16.10 37.74 -3.78
N GLU A 706 -17.12 37.09 -4.36
CA GLU A 706 -18.29 37.77 -4.94
C GLU A 706 -19.05 38.58 -3.87
N ALA A 707 -19.29 37.98 -2.70
CA ALA A 707 -19.94 38.66 -1.59
C ALA A 707 -19.16 39.91 -1.13
N ARG A 708 -17.82 39.85 -1.12
CA ARG A 708 -16.95 41.01 -0.83
C ARG A 708 -16.99 42.06 -1.93
N ALA A 709 -16.97 41.68 -3.21
CA ALA A 709 -17.05 42.61 -4.34
C ALA A 709 -18.35 43.43 -4.29
N ASN A 710 -19.48 42.73 -4.16
CA ASN A 710 -20.81 43.32 -3.98
C ASN A 710 -20.88 44.23 -2.74
N ALA A 711 -20.33 43.81 -1.60
CA ALA A 711 -20.31 44.60 -0.37
C ALA A 711 -19.36 45.82 -0.41
N LYS A 712 -18.32 45.80 -1.27
CA LYS A 712 -17.41 46.93 -1.50
C LYS A 712 -17.95 47.90 -2.56
N GLY A 713 -18.84 47.44 -3.45
CA GLY A 713 -19.29 48.20 -4.61
C GLY A 713 -18.21 48.33 -5.69
N CYS A 714 -17.44 47.26 -5.89
CA CYS A 714 -16.45 47.15 -6.96
C CYS A 714 -16.83 46.03 -7.95
N ASN A 715 -16.09 45.87 -9.04
CA ASN A 715 -16.42 44.87 -10.07
C ASN A 715 -16.18 43.44 -9.56
N PHE A 716 -16.98 42.50 -10.07
CA PHE A 716 -16.74 41.06 -9.96
C PHE A 716 -16.65 40.44 -11.36
N GLU A 717 -15.64 39.61 -11.60
CA GLU A 717 -15.39 38.90 -12.85
C GLU A 717 -15.38 37.39 -12.55
N PRO A 718 -16.48 36.65 -12.85
CA PRO A 718 -16.58 35.24 -12.49
C PRO A 718 -15.67 34.37 -13.36
N PHE A 719 -15.08 33.33 -12.74
CA PHE A 719 -14.41 32.26 -13.48
C PHE A 719 -15.40 31.49 -14.39
N PRO A 720 -14.94 30.84 -15.48
CA PRO A 720 -15.81 30.13 -16.41
C PRO A 720 -16.66 29.06 -15.71
N ASN A 721 -17.98 29.20 -15.81
CA ASN A 721 -18.96 28.35 -15.13
C ASN A 721 -20.20 28.13 -15.98
N GLY A 722 -21.03 27.17 -15.59
CA GLY A 722 -22.31 26.90 -16.24
C GLY A 722 -22.97 25.60 -15.79
N SER A 723 -23.97 25.16 -16.53
CA SER A 723 -24.75 23.94 -16.26
C SER A 723 -24.30 22.79 -17.17
N LEU A 724 -24.08 21.60 -16.60
CA LEU A 724 -23.99 20.32 -17.30
C LEU A 724 -25.22 19.44 -17.09
N GLY A 725 -26.14 19.80 -16.20
CA GLY A 725 -27.39 19.09 -15.91
C GLY A 725 -28.35 19.98 -15.12
N GLU A 726 -29.62 19.60 -14.97
CA GLU A 726 -30.66 20.47 -14.37
C GLU A 726 -30.26 21.06 -13.00
N ASN A 727 -29.59 20.25 -12.18
CA ASN A 727 -28.99 20.66 -10.91
C ASN A 727 -27.50 20.26 -10.82
N VAL A 728 -26.81 20.20 -11.97
CA VAL A 728 -25.37 19.88 -12.04
C VAL A 728 -24.64 21.03 -12.73
N ILE A 729 -23.70 21.65 -12.02
CA ILE A 729 -22.94 22.82 -12.47
C ILE A 729 -21.45 22.50 -12.60
N PHE A 730 -20.75 23.27 -13.43
CA PHE A 730 -19.30 23.25 -13.53
C PHE A 730 -18.71 24.62 -13.19
N ASN A 731 -17.49 24.63 -12.65
CA ASN A 731 -16.63 25.81 -12.53
C ASN A 731 -15.19 25.41 -12.88
N LEU A 732 -14.54 26.17 -13.76
CA LEU A 732 -13.16 25.98 -14.17
C LEU A 732 -12.26 27.06 -13.55
N SER A 733 -11.21 26.67 -12.83
CA SER A 733 -10.22 27.60 -12.29
C SER A 733 -9.29 28.16 -13.38
N PRO A 734 -8.61 29.30 -13.15
CA PRO A 734 -7.48 29.75 -13.96
C PRO A 734 -6.28 28.78 -13.97
N SER A 735 -6.16 27.90 -12.97
CA SER A 735 -5.17 26.81 -12.90
C SER A 735 -5.53 25.62 -13.81
N GLY A 736 -6.72 25.60 -14.40
CA GLY A 736 -7.21 24.56 -15.31
C GLY A 736 -7.89 23.37 -14.62
N ALA A 737 -8.16 23.49 -13.32
CA ALA A 737 -8.91 22.52 -12.53
C ALA A 737 -10.43 22.71 -12.72
N LEU A 738 -11.07 21.71 -13.31
CA LEU A 738 -12.51 21.69 -13.56
C LEU A 738 -13.24 21.00 -12.40
N THR A 739 -14.05 21.74 -11.66
CA THR A 739 -14.93 21.18 -10.63
C THR A 739 -16.35 21.02 -11.18
N ILE A 740 -16.95 19.85 -11.01
CA ILE A 740 -18.35 19.57 -11.38
C ILE A 740 -19.08 19.09 -10.13
N SER A 741 -20.21 19.73 -9.80
CA SER A 741 -20.91 19.54 -8.53
C SER A 741 -22.42 19.74 -8.65
N GLY A 742 -23.16 19.34 -7.62
CA GLY A 742 -24.62 19.33 -7.61
C GLY A 742 -25.17 17.91 -7.61
N THR A 743 -26.40 17.73 -8.08
CA THR A 743 -27.13 16.47 -7.94
C THR A 743 -27.84 16.03 -9.21
N GLY A 744 -27.70 14.75 -9.56
CA GLY A 744 -28.37 14.13 -10.70
C GLY A 744 -27.47 13.93 -11.93
N PRO A 745 -28.06 13.66 -13.11
CA PRO A 745 -27.31 13.32 -14.32
C PRO A 745 -26.76 14.56 -15.03
N MET A 746 -25.60 14.41 -15.68
CA MET A 746 -25.19 15.32 -16.76
C MET A 746 -25.99 15.04 -18.04
N TYR A 747 -26.14 16.05 -18.90
CA TYR A 747 -26.84 15.97 -20.17
C TYR A 747 -26.07 15.18 -21.24
N ASP A 748 -26.81 14.47 -22.10
CA ASP A 748 -26.27 13.88 -23.32
C ASP A 748 -26.19 14.94 -24.44
N TYR A 749 -24.98 15.23 -24.92
CA TYR A 749 -24.76 16.13 -26.04
C TYR A 749 -24.74 15.36 -27.38
N ALA A 750 -25.32 15.95 -28.43
CA ALA A 750 -25.42 15.28 -29.73
C ALA A 750 -24.04 15.13 -30.40
N ASN A 751 -23.23 16.20 -30.36
CA ASN A 751 -21.85 16.30 -30.82
C ASN A 751 -20.96 16.89 -29.71
N ALA A 752 -19.63 16.72 -29.84
CA ALA A 752 -18.65 17.34 -28.94
C ALA A 752 -18.83 18.87 -28.82
N SER A 753 -19.06 19.56 -29.95
CA SER A 753 -19.27 21.01 -30.04
C SER A 753 -20.45 21.55 -29.24
N ASP A 754 -21.36 20.67 -28.81
CA ASP A 754 -22.59 21.07 -28.14
C ASP A 754 -22.43 21.07 -26.60
N SER A 755 -21.34 20.47 -26.09
CA SER A 755 -20.94 20.54 -24.68
C SER A 755 -20.40 21.94 -24.33
N PRO A 756 -20.84 22.57 -23.22
CA PRO A 756 -20.26 23.82 -22.72
C PRO A 756 -18.75 23.75 -22.50
N LEU A 757 -18.20 22.57 -22.18
CA LEU A 757 -16.77 22.37 -21.97
C LEU A 757 -15.95 22.42 -23.26
N TYR A 758 -16.56 22.22 -24.44
CA TYR A 758 -15.82 22.15 -25.71
C TYR A 758 -15.13 23.48 -26.08
N ALA A 759 -15.68 24.62 -25.64
CA ALA A 759 -15.03 25.92 -25.78
C ALA A 759 -13.85 26.12 -24.79
N LEU A 760 -13.81 25.32 -23.72
CA LEU A 760 -12.85 25.39 -22.62
C LEU A 760 -11.81 24.25 -22.64
N ARG A 761 -11.99 23.24 -23.51
CA ARG A 761 -11.21 21.97 -23.59
C ARG A 761 -9.68 22.10 -23.63
N GLU A 762 -9.15 23.24 -24.07
CA GLU A 762 -7.70 23.55 -24.14
C GLU A 762 -7.16 24.13 -22.81
N GLN A 763 -8.06 24.41 -21.86
CA GLN A 763 -7.80 24.99 -20.52
C GLN A 763 -8.20 24.01 -19.40
N ILE A 764 -8.67 22.80 -19.72
CA ILE A 764 -9.05 21.77 -18.74
C ILE A 764 -7.88 20.79 -18.63
N PHE A 765 -7.21 20.79 -17.48
CA PHE A 765 -6.04 19.95 -17.19
C PHE A 765 -6.39 18.83 -16.21
N THR A 766 -7.22 19.11 -15.21
CA THR A 766 -7.78 18.09 -14.29
C THR A 766 -9.29 18.27 -14.17
N ALA A 767 -10.02 17.20 -13.86
CA ALA A 767 -11.46 17.26 -13.64
C ALA A 767 -11.88 16.47 -12.38
N ARG A 768 -12.60 17.12 -11.47
CA ARG A 768 -13.17 16.50 -10.27
C ARG A 768 -14.70 16.55 -10.31
N ILE A 769 -15.32 15.38 -10.38
CA ILE A 769 -16.77 15.19 -10.37
C ILE A 769 -17.18 14.79 -8.95
N ALA A 770 -17.92 15.66 -8.27
CA ALA A 770 -18.26 15.52 -6.86
C ALA A 770 -19.49 14.63 -6.59
N ASP A 771 -19.62 14.20 -5.34
CA ASP A 771 -20.72 13.37 -4.84
C ASP A 771 -22.09 14.00 -5.11
N GLY A 772 -23.03 13.16 -5.57
CA GLY A 772 -24.38 13.57 -5.94
C GLY A 772 -24.61 13.58 -7.46
N VAL A 773 -23.55 13.67 -8.26
CA VAL A 773 -23.63 13.44 -9.71
C VAL A 773 -23.86 11.96 -9.97
N THR A 774 -24.90 11.61 -10.74
CA THR A 774 -25.33 10.21 -10.96
C THR A 774 -24.88 9.60 -12.28
N SER A 775 -24.54 10.42 -13.28
CA SER A 775 -24.05 9.95 -14.58
C SER A 775 -23.26 11.02 -15.32
N ILE A 776 -22.23 10.60 -16.04
CA ILE A 776 -21.53 11.43 -17.04
C ILE A 776 -22.26 11.24 -18.38
N GLY A 777 -22.64 12.33 -19.04
CA GLY A 777 -23.40 12.30 -20.29
C GLY A 777 -22.54 12.10 -21.54
N LYS A 778 -23.22 11.84 -22.67
CA LYS A 778 -22.61 11.73 -24.00
C LYS A 778 -21.81 12.98 -24.34
N HIS A 779 -20.57 12.79 -24.83
CA HIS A 779 -19.65 13.84 -25.26
C HIS A 779 -19.27 14.95 -24.24
N VAL A 780 -19.56 14.83 -22.94
CA VAL A 780 -19.30 15.92 -21.97
C VAL A 780 -17.87 16.47 -22.03
N PHE A 781 -16.85 15.62 -21.92
CA PHE A 781 -15.43 15.99 -21.93
C PHE A 781 -14.78 15.81 -23.32
N ALA A 782 -15.56 15.66 -24.39
CA ALA A 782 -15.02 15.35 -25.71
C ALA A 782 -14.01 16.41 -26.20
N SER A 783 -12.85 15.93 -26.62
CA SER A 783 -11.67 16.67 -27.06
C SER A 783 -10.99 17.52 -25.99
N CYS A 784 -11.15 17.22 -24.70
CA CYS A 784 -10.31 17.75 -23.61
C CYS A 784 -8.91 17.13 -23.65
N ALA A 785 -8.18 17.37 -24.74
CA ALA A 785 -6.90 16.74 -25.04
C ALA A 785 -5.76 17.17 -24.10
N ALA A 786 -5.92 18.28 -23.38
CA ALA A 786 -5.00 18.76 -22.35
C ALA A 786 -5.25 18.16 -20.96
N MET A 787 -6.32 17.37 -20.78
CA MET A 787 -6.69 16.78 -19.49
C MET A 787 -5.86 15.52 -19.22
N THR A 788 -5.22 15.48 -18.04
CA THR A 788 -4.38 14.36 -17.57
C THR A 788 -5.06 13.52 -16.48
N GLU A 789 -5.92 14.13 -15.66
CA GLU A 789 -6.59 13.49 -14.52
C GLU A 789 -8.12 13.65 -14.60
N VAL A 790 -8.87 12.59 -14.27
CA VAL A 790 -10.29 12.71 -13.91
C VAL A 790 -10.67 11.89 -12.67
N ALA A 791 -11.01 12.60 -11.58
CA ALA A 791 -11.56 12.02 -10.37
C ALA A 791 -13.10 11.92 -10.47
N ILE A 792 -13.62 10.69 -10.45
CA ILE A 792 -15.06 10.39 -10.59
C ILE A 792 -15.62 9.89 -9.25
N ALA A 793 -16.62 10.58 -8.69
CA ALA A 793 -17.28 10.16 -7.44
C ALA A 793 -18.06 8.84 -7.57
N ASP A 794 -18.12 8.08 -6.46
CA ASP A 794 -18.78 6.77 -6.39
C ASP A 794 -20.30 6.81 -6.66
N THR A 795 -20.93 7.98 -6.63
CA THR A 795 -22.35 8.15 -6.99
C THR A 795 -22.63 8.02 -8.49
N VAL A 796 -21.61 8.03 -9.36
CA VAL A 796 -21.75 7.91 -10.81
C VAL A 796 -22.00 6.45 -11.21
N SER A 797 -23.21 6.13 -11.67
CA SER A 797 -23.59 4.78 -12.08
C SER A 797 -23.66 4.57 -13.60
N ALA A 798 -23.35 5.60 -14.41
CA ALA A 798 -23.34 5.48 -15.87
C ALA A 798 -22.37 6.47 -16.53
N LEU A 799 -21.77 6.01 -17.63
CA LEU A 799 -20.91 6.78 -18.53
C LEU A 799 -21.59 6.89 -19.90
N GLY A 800 -21.61 8.08 -20.50
CA GLY A 800 -22.18 8.33 -21.81
C GLY A 800 -21.27 7.90 -22.96
N ASP A 801 -21.87 7.67 -24.13
CA ASP A 801 -21.11 7.39 -25.35
C ASP A 801 -20.12 8.52 -25.67
N ASN A 802 -18.91 8.18 -26.09
CA ASN A 802 -17.85 9.14 -26.42
C ASN A 802 -17.63 10.25 -25.34
N ALA A 803 -17.92 9.98 -24.06
CA ALA A 803 -17.84 10.97 -22.96
C ALA A 803 -16.44 11.59 -22.79
N PHE A 804 -15.40 10.80 -22.97
CA PHE A 804 -13.98 11.17 -22.90
C PHE A 804 -13.28 11.09 -24.27
N LEU A 805 -14.05 11.24 -25.36
CA LEU A 805 -13.54 11.12 -26.73
C LEU A 805 -12.33 12.04 -26.95
N ASP A 806 -11.23 11.50 -27.46
CA ASP A 806 -9.99 12.22 -27.78
C ASP A 806 -9.39 13.02 -26.60
N CYS A 807 -9.60 12.59 -25.35
CA CYS A 807 -8.85 13.06 -24.17
C CYS A 807 -7.42 12.48 -24.19
N ALA A 808 -6.59 12.98 -25.10
CA ALA A 808 -5.36 12.30 -25.53
C ALA A 808 -4.29 12.12 -24.44
N LEU A 809 -4.20 13.02 -23.47
CA LEU A 809 -3.24 12.98 -22.37
C LEU A 809 -3.75 12.30 -21.08
N LEU A 810 -5.01 11.85 -21.06
CA LEU A 810 -5.57 11.11 -19.93
C LEU A 810 -4.93 9.71 -19.87
N ASP A 811 -4.11 9.47 -18.85
CA ASP A 811 -3.26 8.28 -18.73
C ASP A 811 -3.78 7.25 -17.70
N HIS A 812 -4.52 7.69 -16.69
CA HIS A 812 -5.15 6.86 -15.66
C HIS A 812 -6.65 7.21 -15.45
N VAL A 813 -7.51 6.20 -15.21
CA VAL A 813 -8.91 6.40 -14.82
C VAL A 813 -9.41 5.31 -13.86
N ARG A 814 -10.02 5.71 -12.73
CA ARG A 814 -10.80 4.78 -11.88
C ARG A 814 -12.29 4.87 -12.21
N ILE A 815 -12.93 3.73 -12.51
CA ILE A 815 -14.37 3.67 -12.78
C ILE A 815 -15.15 3.27 -11.52
N PRO A 816 -16.17 4.05 -11.09
CA PRO A 816 -17.00 3.72 -9.93
C PRO A 816 -17.78 2.41 -10.00
N TYR A 817 -17.94 1.74 -8.85
CA TYR A 817 -18.68 0.47 -8.68
C TYR A 817 -20.16 0.52 -9.09
N GLY A 818 -20.74 1.69 -9.32
CA GLY A 818 -22.08 1.84 -9.86
C GLY A 818 -22.19 1.55 -11.36
N VAL A 819 -21.08 1.57 -12.11
CA VAL A 819 -21.07 1.48 -13.58
C VAL A 819 -21.15 0.03 -14.05
N THR A 820 -22.16 -0.29 -14.87
CA THR A 820 -22.36 -1.65 -15.43
C THR A 820 -21.93 -1.81 -16.89
N GLU A 821 -21.63 -0.71 -17.57
CA GLU A 821 -21.27 -0.68 -18.99
C GLU A 821 -20.16 0.34 -19.26
N ILE A 822 -19.13 -0.05 -20.00
CA ILE A 822 -18.01 0.84 -20.34
C ILE A 822 -18.14 1.36 -21.76
N GLN A 823 -18.13 2.69 -21.88
CA GLN A 823 -18.05 3.47 -23.10
C GLN A 823 -17.41 4.83 -22.78
N GLY A 824 -16.77 5.46 -23.78
CA GLY A 824 -16.36 6.86 -23.69
C GLY A 824 -14.89 7.15 -24.01
N PHE A 825 -13.98 6.21 -23.77
CA PHE A 825 -12.51 6.43 -23.79
C PHE A 825 -11.85 6.35 -25.18
N ARG A 826 -12.63 6.38 -26.26
CA ARG A 826 -12.14 6.42 -27.63
C ARG A 826 -11.14 7.56 -27.82
N GLY A 827 -9.93 7.27 -28.28
CA GLY A 827 -8.89 8.28 -28.53
C GLY A 827 -8.13 8.76 -27.29
N CYS A 828 -8.34 8.17 -26.11
CA CYS A 828 -7.48 8.40 -24.94
C CYS A 828 -6.12 7.71 -25.17
N ALA A 829 -5.24 8.37 -25.93
CA ALA A 829 -4.04 7.77 -26.51
C ALA A 829 -2.99 7.37 -25.47
N SER A 830 -2.91 8.10 -24.36
CA SER A 830 -2.01 7.86 -23.23
C SER A 830 -2.58 6.91 -22.17
N LEU A 831 -3.86 6.54 -22.26
CA LEU A 831 -4.53 5.68 -21.28
C LEU A 831 -3.82 4.34 -21.17
N SER A 832 -3.25 4.08 -19.99
CA SER A 832 -2.42 2.93 -19.67
C SER A 832 -2.87 2.25 -18.38
N ASP A 833 -3.27 3.02 -17.36
CA ASP A 833 -3.99 2.51 -16.19
C ASP A 833 -5.51 2.73 -16.34
N ILE A 834 -6.29 1.68 -16.08
CA ILE A 834 -7.73 1.81 -15.89
C ILE A 834 -8.25 0.73 -14.95
N SER A 835 -8.98 1.14 -13.91
CA SER A 835 -9.63 0.23 -12.98
C SER A 835 -11.11 0.05 -13.34
N LEU A 836 -11.50 -1.17 -13.74
CA LEU A 836 -12.90 -1.53 -14.01
C LEU A 836 -13.49 -2.41 -12.88
N PRO A 837 -14.66 -2.05 -12.31
CA PRO A 837 -15.29 -2.82 -11.24
C PRO A 837 -16.06 -4.06 -11.75
N TYR A 838 -16.20 -5.07 -10.89
CA TYR A 838 -16.96 -6.31 -11.16
C TYR A 838 -18.47 -6.11 -11.44
N SER A 839 -18.98 -4.88 -11.35
CA SER A 839 -20.31 -4.49 -11.84
C SER A 839 -20.39 -4.44 -13.38
N VAL A 840 -19.25 -4.31 -14.07
CA VAL A 840 -19.20 -4.19 -15.54
C VAL A 840 -19.52 -5.53 -16.20
N ILE A 841 -20.57 -5.53 -17.03
CA ILE A 841 -21.01 -6.68 -17.83
C ILE A 841 -20.69 -6.48 -19.32
N ILE A 842 -20.61 -5.24 -19.79
CA ILE A 842 -20.51 -4.88 -21.21
C ILE A 842 -19.42 -3.85 -21.45
N ILE A 843 -18.51 -4.15 -22.38
CA ILE A 843 -17.60 -3.16 -23.00
C ILE A 843 -18.17 -2.84 -24.39
N ARG A 844 -18.61 -1.59 -24.59
CA ARG A 844 -19.40 -1.18 -25.76
C ARG A 844 -18.55 -0.88 -27.00
N MET A 845 -19.24 -0.66 -28.11
CA MET A 845 -18.64 -0.46 -29.43
C MET A 845 -17.70 0.75 -29.43
N ASN A 846 -16.44 0.55 -29.85
CA ASN A 846 -15.35 1.54 -29.79
C ASN A 846 -14.93 2.05 -28.40
N ALA A 847 -15.30 1.38 -27.28
CA ALA A 847 -15.07 1.91 -25.92
C ALA A 847 -13.65 2.41 -25.64
N PHE A 848 -12.64 1.70 -26.15
CA PHE A 848 -11.20 2.00 -26.06
C PHE A 848 -10.55 2.14 -27.44
N TYR A 849 -11.32 2.49 -28.48
CA TYR A 849 -10.79 2.61 -29.84
C TYR A 849 -9.62 3.61 -29.85
N GLY A 850 -8.44 3.18 -30.26
CA GLY A 850 -7.24 4.01 -30.33
C GLY A 850 -6.55 4.32 -29.00
N CYS A 851 -6.87 3.64 -27.90
CA CYS A 851 -6.09 3.72 -26.66
C CYS A 851 -4.72 3.08 -26.85
N THR A 852 -3.73 3.86 -27.29
CA THR A 852 -2.46 3.32 -27.78
C THR A 852 -1.50 2.85 -26.70
N ALA A 853 -1.66 3.29 -25.44
CA ALA A 853 -0.77 2.94 -24.35
C ALA A 853 -1.16 1.68 -23.55
N LEU A 854 -2.42 1.20 -23.62
CA LEU A 854 -2.84 -0.08 -23.01
C LEU A 854 -1.97 -1.25 -23.50
N THR A 855 -1.35 -1.99 -22.57
CA THR A 855 -0.34 -3.05 -22.80
C THR A 855 -0.88 -4.48 -22.81
N ASP A 856 -1.98 -4.69 -22.11
CA ASP A 856 -2.65 -5.95 -21.78
C ASP A 856 -4.13 -5.64 -21.50
N LEU A 857 -4.90 -6.60 -20.97
CA LEU A 857 -6.32 -6.45 -20.62
C LEU A 857 -6.65 -6.99 -19.21
N ASP A 858 -5.68 -7.08 -18.31
CA ASP A 858 -5.88 -7.75 -17.01
C ASP A 858 -6.82 -6.95 -16.08
N PHE A 859 -7.09 -5.70 -16.46
CA PHE A 859 -8.13 -4.84 -15.90
C PHE A 859 -9.58 -5.23 -16.27
N ILE A 860 -9.81 -6.15 -17.21
CA ILE A 860 -11.17 -6.58 -17.58
C ILE A 860 -11.67 -7.64 -16.58
N PRO A 861 -12.71 -7.36 -15.78
CA PRO A 861 -13.19 -8.31 -14.79
C PRO A 861 -13.93 -9.49 -15.46
N GLU A 862 -13.85 -10.67 -14.83
CA GLU A 862 -14.55 -11.91 -15.21
C GLU A 862 -16.08 -11.76 -15.32
N SER A 863 -16.66 -10.68 -14.80
CA SER A 863 -18.07 -10.32 -14.96
C SER A 863 -18.47 -9.92 -16.38
N VAL A 864 -17.50 -9.58 -17.25
CA VAL A 864 -17.76 -9.14 -18.62
C VAL A 864 -18.22 -10.31 -19.50
N GLN A 865 -19.42 -10.19 -20.04
CA GLN A 865 -20.05 -11.15 -20.96
C GLN A 865 -19.95 -10.70 -22.42
N TYR A 866 -19.84 -9.38 -22.66
CA TYR A 866 -19.93 -8.80 -23.99
C TYR A 866 -18.85 -7.75 -24.23
N ILE A 867 -17.82 -8.10 -25.01
CA ILE A 867 -16.87 -7.15 -25.59
C ILE A 867 -17.32 -6.88 -27.04
N ARG A 868 -17.84 -5.68 -27.31
CA ARG A 868 -18.46 -5.34 -28.58
C ARG A 868 -17.46 -4.98 -29.68
N SER A 869 -17.95 -5.01 -30.91
CA SER A 869 -17.21 -4.71 -32.13
C SER A 869 -16.40 -3.41 -32.02
N TYR A 870 -15.17 -3.42 -32.55
CA TYR A 870 -14.20 -2.32 -32.45
C TYR A 870 -13.78 -1.87 -31.02
N ALA A 871 -14.19 -2.53 -29.92
CA ALA A 871 -13.93 -2.03 -28.56
C ALA A 871 -12.46 -1.66 -28.29
N PHE A 872 -11.50 -2.47 -28.75
CA PHE A 872 -10.06 -2.26 -28.59
C PHE A 872 -9.34 -1.98 -29.93
N ALA A 873 -10.07 -1.60 -30.98
CA ALA A 873 -9.47 -1.40 -32.30
C ALA A 873 -8.48 -0.23 -32.28
N GLY A 874 -7.23 -0.49 -32.68
CA GLY A 874 -6.15 0.48 -32.67
C GLY A 874 -5.36 0.58 -31.36
N CYS A 875 -5.61 -0.27 -30.36
CA CYS A 875 -4.79 -0.35 -29.16
C CYS A 875 -3.43 -0.99 -29.49
N LYS A 876 -2.46 -0.16 -29.89
CA LYS A 876 -1.16 -0.62 -30.39
C LYS A 876 -0.21 -1.11 -29.31
N GLY A 877 -0.40 -0.68 -28.05
CA GLY A 877 0.39 -1.16 -26.91
C GLY A 877 0.18 -2.64 -26.62
N LEU A 878 -1.03 -3.18 -26.89
CA LEU A 878 -1.42 -4.56 -26.55
C LEU A 878 -0.41 -5.58 -27.09
N THR A 879 0.28 -6.25 -26.17
CA THR A 879 1.30 -7.28 -26.47
C THR A 879 0.75 -8.70 -26.32
N SER A 880 -0.19 -8.88 -25.39
CA SER A 880 -0.97 -10.09 -25.15
C SER A 880 -2.40 -9.73 -24.78
N VAL A 881 -3.33 -10.69 -24.86
CA VAL A 881 -4.75 -10.53 -24.52
C VAL A 881 -5.25 -11.82 -23.88
N PHE A 882 -5.82 -11.69 -22.68
CA PHE A 882 -6.57 -12.75 -22.01
C PHE A 882 -8.07 -12.46 -22.14
N PHE A 883 -8.87 -13.44 -22.57
CA PHE A 883 -10.32 -13.30 -22.66
C PHE A 883 -10.98 -13.82 -21.37
N PRO A 884 -11.80 -13.02 -20.67
CA PRO A 884 -12.54 -13.49 -19.49
C PRO A 884 -13.54 -14.59 -19.87
N ARG A 885 -13.76 -15.53 -18.94
CA ARG A 885 -14.38 -16.84 -19.16
C ARG A 885 -15.81 -16.76 -19.69
N ASN A 886 -16.53 -15.70 -19.32
CA ASN A 886 -17.91 -15.47 -19.72
C ASN A 886 -18.08 -14.90 -21.15
N VAL A 887 -16.99 -14.65 -21.89
CA VAL A 887 -17.05 -14.20 -23.29
C VAL A 887 -17.14 -15.40 -24.23
N THR A 888 -18.34 -15.69 -24.74
CA THR A 888 -18.56 -16.85 -25.64
C THR A 888 -18.28 -16.57 -27.12
N ALA A 889 -18.01 -15.31 -27.49
CA ALA A 889 -17.72 -14.91 -28.87
C ALA A 889 -16.89 -13.63 -28.93
N ILE A 890 -15.89 -13.58 -29.83
CA ILE A 890 -15.07 -12.39 -30.08
C ILE A 890 -15.65 -11.65 -31.30
N GLU A 891 -16.14 -10.42 -31.07
CA GLU A 891 -16.89 -9.64 -32.06
C GLU A 891 -16.04 -9.04 -33.19
N ALA A 892 -16.71 -8.57 -34.24
CA ALA A 892 -16.06 -8.12 -35.46
C ALA A 892 -15.16 -6.90 -35.21
N ASN A 893 -13.96 -6.93 -35.80
CA ASN A 893 -12.94 -5.87 -35.67
C ASN A 893 -12.47 -5.55 -34.23
N VAL A 894 -12.78 -6.37 -33.21
CA VAL A 894 -12.56 -5.99 -31.79
C VAL A 894 -11.09 -5.63 -31.45
N PHE A 895 -10.10 -6.37 -31.97
CA PHE A 895 -8.66 -6.09 -31.84
C PHE A 895 -8.03 -5.65 -33.17
N ARG A 896 -8.82 -5.01 -34.05
CA ARG A 896 -8.34 -4.54 -35.35
C ARG A 896 -7.16 -3.57 -35.19
N SER A 897 -6.05 -3.89 -35.85
CA SER A 897 -4.82 -3.08 -35.92
C SER A 897 -4.03 -2.93 -34.60
N CYS A 898 -4.19 -3.89 -33.66
CA CYS A 898 -3.30 -4.05 -32.51
C CYS A 898 -1.99 -4.72 -32.96
N SER A 899 -1.10 -3.93 -33.59
CA SER A 899 0.05 -4.45 -34.36
C SER A 899 1.10 -5.22 -33.55
N ASN A 900 1.22 -4.92 -32.26
CA ASN A 900 2.27 -5.45 -31.38
C ASN A 900 1.84 -6.74 -30.66
N MET A 901 0.57 -7.14 -30.78
CA MET A 901 0.03 -8.35 -30.17
C MET A 901 0.77 -9.57 -30.69
N THR A 902 1.47 -10.28 -29.81
CA THR A 902 2.31 -11.46 -30.13
C THR A 902 1.58 -12.78 -29.87
N SER A 903 0.76 -12.77 -28.82
CA SER A 903 0.05 -13.92 -28.27
C SER A 903 -1.36 -13.52 -27.81
N ILE A 904 -2.26 -14.49 -27.66
CA ILE A 904 -3.57 -14.35 -27.02
C ILE A 904 -3.91 -15.64 -26.25
N ALA A 905 -4.75 -15.55 -25.23
CA ALA A 905 -5.30 -16.68 -24.48
C ALA A 905 -6.84 -16.71 -24.59
N ILE A 906 -7.37 -17.77 -25.17
CA ILE A 906 -8.79 -17.96 -25.49
C ILE A 906 -9.40 -19.03 -24.57
N HIS A 907 -10.48 -18.68 -23.87
CA HIS A 907 -11.23 -19.61 -23.02
C HIS A 907 -12.00 -20.65 -23.85
N HIS A 908 -12.22 -21.85 -23.31
CA HIS A 908 -12.87 -22.95 -24.04
C HIS A 908 -14.32 -22.64 -24.47
N ASP A 909 -15.02 -21.77 -23.75
CA ASP A 909 -16.40 -21.35 -24.08
C ASP A 909 -16.49 -20.39 -25.30
N VAL A 910 -15.35 -19.94 -25.86
CA VAL A 910 -15.33 -19.14 -27.09
C VAL A 910 -15.66 -20.04 -28.30
N VAL A 911 -16.88 -19.92 -28.80
CA VAL A 911 -17.38 -20.72 -29.93
C VAL A 911 -17.33 -20.00 -31.28
N HIS A 912 -17.17 -18.67 -31.30
CA HIS A 912 -17.13 -17.87 -32.54
C HIS A 912 -16.07 -16.74 -32.49
N VAL A 913 -15.34 -16.57 -33.59
CA VAL A 913 -14.42 -15.45 -33.87
C VAL A 913 -14.89 -14.75 -35.14
N MET A 914 -15.38 -13.52 -35.04
CA MET A 914 -16.06 -12.81 -36.13
C MET A 914 -15.09 -12.10 -37.10
N ASP A 915 -15.64 -11.61 -38.22
CA ASP A 915 -14.88 -10.97 -39.30
C ASP A 915 -13.93 -9.87 -38.81
N ASN A 916 -12.68 -9.93 -39.26
CA ASN A 916 -11.62 -8.95 -39.02
C ASN A 916 -11.27 -8.73 -37.53
N ALA A 917 -11.70 -9.60 -36.60
CA ALA A 917 -11.43 -9.49 -35.16
C ALA A 917 -9.95 -9.18 -34.85
N PHE A 918 -9.02 -9.87 -35.52
CA PHE A 918 -7.56 -9.67 -35.40
C PHE A 918 -6.92 -9.05 -36.65
N TYR A 919 -7.68 -8.33 -37.48
CA TYR A 919 -7.18 -7.75 -38.73
C TYR A 919 -6.07 -6.72 -38.46
N GLY A 920 -4.85 -7.03 -38.90
CA GLY A 920 -3.67 -6.18 -38.67
C GLY A 920 -2.96 -6.42 -37.35
N ALA A 921 -3.27 -7.50 -36.61
CA ALA A 921 -2.41 -8.02 -35.54
C ALA A 921 -1.15 -8.67 -36.15
N THR A 922 -0.24 -7.84 -36.66
CA THR A 922 0.88 -8.26 -37.50
C THR A 922 1.89 -9.16 -36.79
N SER A 923 2.05 -9.01 -35.47
CA SER A 923 3.00 -9.77 -34.66
C SER A 923 2.43 -11.09 -34.12
N LEU A 924 1.12 -11.33 -34.30
CA LEU A 924 0.45 -12.50 -33.72
C LEU A 924 1.05 -13.79 -34.31
N SER A 925 1.48 -14.67 -33.40
CA SER A 925 2.25 -15.88 -33.69
C SER A 925 1.90 -17.06 -32.78
N SER A 926 1.32 -16.80 -31.61
CA SER A 926 0.94 -17.81 -30.62
C SER A 926 -0.51 -17.64 -30.18
N VAL A 927 -1.20 -18.74 -29.93
CA VAL A 927 -2.54 -18.78 -29.33
C VAL A 927 -2.51 -19.83 -28.23
N PHE A 928 -2.86 -19.45 -27.02
CA PHE A 928 -3.13 -20.39 -25.93
C PHE A 928 -4.64 -20.62 -25.86
N TYR A 929 -5.07 -21.87 -25.74
CA TYR A 929 -6.47 -22.25 -25.70
C TYR A 929 -6.74 -23.19 -24.52
N GLU A 930 -7.73 -22.87 -23.68
CA GLU A 930 -8.01 -23.65 -22.47
C GLU A 930 -8.69 -25.01 -22.73
N GLY A 931 -9.17 -25.27 -23.95
CA GLY A 931 -9.76 -26.56 -24.35
C GLY A 931 -8.77 -27.49 -25.05
N VAL A 932 -9.25 -28.67 -25.47
CA VAL A 932 -8.47 -29.64 -26.26
C VAL A 932 -8.48 -29.32 -27.75
N ARG A 933 -7.59 -29.97 -28.52
CA ARG A 933 -7.44 -29.72 -29.97
C ARG A 933 -8.75 -29.82 -30.76
N SER A 934 -9.57 -30.82 -30.47
CA SER A 934 -10.86 -31.04 -31.15
C SER A 934 -11.91 -29.96 -30.87
N GLU A 935 -11.79 -29.25 -29.74
CA GLU A 935 -12.66 -28.11 -29.41
C GLU A 935 -12.21 -26.85 -30.15
N TRP A 936 -10.88 -26.60 -30.21
CA TRP A 936 -10.31 -25.53 -31.03
C TRP A 936 -10.70 -25.65 -32.52
N ASP A 937 -10.55 -26.84 -33.10
CA ASP A 937 -10.90 -27.08 -34.51
C ASP A 937 -12.42 -27.05 -34.79
N ALA A 938 -13.25 -26.97 -33.73
CA ALA A 938 -14.70 -26.75 -33.84
C ALA A 938 -15.13 -25.28 -33.72
N ILE A 939 -14.24 -24.35 -33.34
CA ILE A 939 -14.55 -22.92 -33.24
C ILE A 939 -14.84 -22.34 -34.63
N TYR A 940 -15.95 -21.60 -34.78
CA TYR A 940 -16.20 -20.87 -36.00
C TYR A 940 -15.26 -19.65 -36.10
N ILE A 941 -14.17 -19.77 -36.85
CA ILE A 941 -13.26 -18.65 -37.15
C ILE A 941 -13.57 -18.09 -38.54
N ALA A 942 -14.10 -16.86 -38.57
CA ALA A 942 -14.41 -16.17 -39.82
C ALA A 942 -13.13 -15.86 -40.61
N ALA A 943 -13.06 -16.32 -41.87
CA ALA A 943 -11.84 -16.28 -42.67
C ALA A 943 -11.41 -14.85 -43.09
N GLN A 944 -12.32 -13.86 -43.10
CA GLN A 944 -11.96 -12.51 -43.50
C GLN A 944 -11.15 -11.82 -42.39
N GLY A 945 -9.89 -11.50 -42.69
CA GLY A 945 -9.03 -10.67 -41.84
C GLY A 945 -8.41 -11.37 -40.63
N ASN A 946 -8.86 -12.56 -40.24
CA ASN A 946 -8.28 -13.35 -39.15
C ASN A 946 -7.14 -14.28 -39.63
N THR A 947 -6.52 -13.99 -40.78
CA THR A 947 -5.43 -14.80 -41.35
C THR A 947 -4.18 -14.88 -40.46
N LYS A 948 -4.00 -13.96 -39.51
CA LYS A 948 -2.94 -14.02 -38.50
C LYS A 948 -3.24 -15.02 -37.38
N LEU A 949 -4.48 -15.09 -36.93
CA LEU A 949 -4.96 -16.09 -35.98
C LEU A 949 -4.87 -17.51 -36.58
N LEU A 950 -5.33 -17.68 -37.82
CA LEU A 950 -5.35 -18.96 -38.53
C LEU A 950 -3.95 -19.50 -38.91
N ASN A 951 -2.89 -18.69 -38.78
CA ASN A 951 -1.50 -19.09 -39.04
C ASN A 951 -0.62 -19.04 -37.79
N ALA A 952 -1.20 -18.83 -36.60
CA ALA A 952 -0.48 -18.86 -35.34
C ALA A 952 -0.27 -20.31 -34.84
N THR A 953 0.76 -20.53 -34.04
CA THR A 953 0.95 -21.77 -33.29
C THR A 953 -0.12 -21.84 -32.21
N VAL A 954 -0.96 -22.87 -32.24
CA VAL A 954 -2.02 -23.07 -31.24
C VAL A 954 -1.54 -24.09 -30.21
N TYR A 955 -1.41 -23.63 -28.97
CA TYR A 955 -1.15 -24.43 -27.78
C TYR A 955 -2.51 -24.70 -27.11
N CYS A 956 -2.89 -25.96 -27.03
CA CYS A 956 -4.15 -26.43 -26.46
C CYS A 956 -3.87 -27.62 -25.53
N LYS A 957 -4.87 -28.01 -24.71
CA LYS A 957 -4.76 -29.22 -23.90
C LYS A 957 -4.62 -30.48 -24.77
N SER A 958 -3.86 -31.46 -24.29
CA SER A 958 -3.69 -32.77 -24.94
C SER A 958 -4.70 -33.78 -24.39
N ALA A 959 -5.42 -34.48 -25.26
CA ALA A 959 -6.34 -35.54 -24.88
C ALA A 959 -5.64 -36.90 -24.78
N VAL A 960 -5.73 -37.55 -23.62
CA VAL A 960 -5.29 -38.94 -23.41
C VAL A 960 -6.53 -39.83 -23.36
N VAL A 961 -6.73 -40.61 -24.42
CA VAL A 961 -7.85 -41.55 -24.57
C VAL A 961 -7.39 -42.95 -24.18
N PHE A 962 -8.22 -43.69 -23.43
CA PHE A 962 -7.92 -45.06 -22.99
C PHE A 962 -8.87 -46.05 -23.67
N ASP A 963 -8.35 -46.84 -24.61
CA ASP A 963 -9.08 -47.95 -25.24
C ASP A 963 -8.79 -49.25 -24.50
N SER A 964 -9.80 -49.75 -23.79
CA SER A 964 -9.69 -50.97 -22.98
C SER A 964 -9.64 -52.27 -23.80
N LEU A 965 -9.75 -52.23 -25.13
CA LEU A 965 -9.74 -53.39 -26.03
C LEU A 965 -10.61 -54.57 -25.53
N GLY A 966 -11.80 -54.23 -25.00
CA GLY A 966 -12.79 -55.17 -24.47
C GLY A 966 -12.78 -55.37 -22.95
N GLY A 967 -11.94 -54.66 -22.19
CA GLY A 967 -12.07 -54.51 -20.75
C GLY A 967 -13.02 -53.39 -20.32
N THR A 968 -13.15 -53.15 -19.02
CA THR A 968 -13.94 -52.03 -18.45
C THR A 968 -13.50 -50.69 -19.01
N ALA A 969 -14.45 -49.77 -19.23
CA ALA A 969 -14.17 -48.45 -19.78
C ALA A 969 -13.39 -47.56 -18.80
N VAL A 970 -12.48 -46.76 -19.33
CA VAL A 970 -11.63 -45.81 -18.59
C VAL A 970 -11.89 -44.39 -19.12
N SER A 971 -11.85 -43.38 -18.24
CA SER A 971 -12.15 -42.00 -18.62
C SER A 971 -10.95 -41.31 -19.29
N MET A 972 -11.21 -40.55 -20.35
CA MET A 972 -10.22 -39.65 -20.97
C MET A 972 -9.68 -38.63 -19.95
N GLN A 973 -8.40 -38.29 -20.07
CA GLN A 973 -7.79 -37.15 -19.37
C GLN A 973 -7.49 -36.02 -20.38
N ALA A 974 -7.61 -34.76 -19.92
CA ALA A 974 -7.21 -33.58 -20.69
C ALA A 974 -6.12 -32.85 -19.91
N LEU A 975 -4.92 -32.84 -20.46
CA LEU A 975 -3.68 -32.39 -19.80
C LEU A 975 -3.26 -31.02 -20.34
N ASP A 976 -2.65 -30.18 -19.51
CA ASP A 976 -1.95 -28.99 -19.99
C ASP A 976 -0.66 -29.36 -20.76
N TYR A 977 -0.14 -28.40 -21.52
CA TYR A 977 0.98 -28.64 -22.41
C TYR A 977 2.25 -29.06 -21.64
N GLU A 978 2.87 -30.15 -22.05
CA GLU A 978 4.03 -30.81 -21.38
C GLU A 978 3.73 -31.47 -20.02
N GLU A 979 2.47 -31.60 -19.58
CA GLU A 979 2.12 -32.47 -18.44
C GLU A 979 2.19 -33.98 -18.80
N CYS A 980 2.40 -34.84 -17.80
CA CYS A 980 2.36 -36.29 -17.95
C CYS A 980 0.96 -36.84 -17.64
N ALA A 981 0.58 -37.96 -18.27
CA ALA A 981 -0.68 -38.63 -17.97
C ALA A 981 -0.68 -39.28 -16.57
N LEU A 982 -1.81 -39.24 -15.88
CA LEU A 982 -2.00 -40.05 -14.67
C LEU A 982 -2.30 -41.49 -15.07
N GLU A 983 -1.62 -42.46 -14.46
CA GLU A 983 -1.95 -43.88 -14.67
C GLU A 983 -3.35 -44.17 -14.11
N PRO A 984 -4.31 -44.65 -14.92
CA PRO A 984 -5.64 -45.02 -14.44
C PRO A 984 -5.58 -46.35 -13.70
N ALA A 985 -6.57 -46.62 -12.86
CA ALA A 985 -6.73 -47.95 -12.28
C ALA A 985 -6.89 -49.02 -13.38
N ASP A 986 -6.24 -50.17 -13.19
CA ASP A 986 -6.23 -51.30 -14.11
C ASP A 986 -7.65 -51.64 -14.60
N PRO A 987 -7.90 -51.68 -15.92
CA PRO A 987 -9.15 -52.16 -16.45
C PRO A 987 -9.30 -53.66 -16.14
N ILE A 988 -10.54 -54.13 -16.01
CA ILE A 988 -10.86 -55.54 -15.82
C ILE A 988 -11.39 -56.12 -17.14
N ARG A 989 -10.87 -57.29 -17.54
CA ARG A 989 -11.41 -58.13 -18.61
C ARG A 989 -11.43 -59.58 -18.12
N TYR A 990 -12.63 -60.11 -17.88
CA TYR A 990 -12.79 -61.42 -17.23
C TYR A 990 -12.07 -62.55 -17.98
N GLY A 991 -11.31 -63.35 -17.23
CA GLY A 991 -10.43 -64.41 -17.75
C GLY A 991 -8.99 -63.99 -18.06
N TYR A 992 -8.70 -62.69 -18.15
CA TYR A 992 -7.40 -62.16 -18.58
C TYR A 992 -6.72 -61.37 -17.46
N LEU A 993 -5.39 -61.34 -17.52
CA LEU A 993 -4.56 -60.41 -16.76
C LEU A 993 -4.32 -59.15 -17.58
N PHE A 994 -4.36 -58.00 -16.92
CA PHE A 994 -3.94 -56.73 -17.52
C PHE A 994 -2.42 -56.72 -17.71
N GLY A 995 -1.97 -56.35 -18.91
CA GLY A 995 -0.57 -56.38 -19.33
C GLY A 995 0.08 -55.01 -19.45
N GLY A 996 -0.57 -53.95 -18.97
CA GLY A 996 -0.15 -52.56 -19.14
C GLY A 996 -0.81 -51.84 -20.33
N TRP A 997 -0.60 -50.53 -20.37
CA TRP A 997 -1.04 -49.63 -21.45
C TRP A 997 0.04 -49.51 -22.54
N TYR A 998 -0.36 -49.38 -23.80
CA TYR A 998 0.53 -49.31 -24.97
C TYR A 998 0.10 -48.21 -25.94
N THR A 999 1.03 -47.61 -26.67
CA THR A 999 0.72 -46.58 -27.69
C THR A 999 0.20 -47.16 -29.01
N ASP A 1000 0.35 -48.46 -29.20
CA ASP A 1000 0.05 -49.24 -30.38
C ASP A 1000 -1.05 -50.27 -30.12
N ALA A 1001 -2.04 -50.34 -31.03
CA ALA A 1001 -3.24 -51.15 -30.86
C ALA A 1001 -3.01 -52.66 -30.94
N ASP A 1002 -1.85 -53.10 -31.43
CA ASP A 1002 -1.39 -54.50 -31.40
C ASP A 1002 -0.51 -54.83 -30.18
N CYS A 1003 -0.19 -53.84 -29.33
CA CYS A 1003 0.55 -53.99 -28.07
C CYS A 1003 1.87 -54.79 -28.22
N ALA A 1004 2.57 -54.53 -29.33
CA ALA A 1004 3.82 -55.14 -29.74
C ALA A 1004 5.06 -54.31 -29.34
N GLY A 1005 4.86 -53.05 -28.94
CA GLY A 1005 5.89 -52.19 -28.36
C GLY A 1005 6.28 -52.53 -26.92
N GLU A 1006 6.93 -51.57 -26.25
CA GLU A 1006 7.11 -51.55 -24.80
C GLU A 1006 5.88 -50.88 -24.13
N PRO A 1007 5.61 -51.14 -22.83
CA PRO A 1007 4.56 -50.44 -22.10
C PRO A 1007 4.76 -48.92 -22.11
N TYR A 1008 3.66 -48.17 -22.11
CA TYR A 1008 3.67 -46.71 -21.99
C TYR A 1008 4.09 -46.31 -20.56
N ASP A 1009 5.16 -45.52 -20.48
CA ASP A 1009 5.67 -44.95 -19.23
C ASP A 1009 4.91 -43.66 -18.91
N PHE A 1010 4.07 -43.68 -17.86
CA PHE A 1010 3.28 -42.53 -17.41
C PHE A 1010 4.11 -41.37 -16.83
N SER A 1011 5.44 -41.50 -16.72
CA SER A 1011 6.33 -40.35 -16.49
C SER A 1011 6.65 -39.57 -17.79
N THR A 1012 6.22 -40.06 -18.96
CA THR A 1012 6.39 -39.39 -20.26
C THR A 1012 5.46 -38.19 -20.40
N THR A 1013 6.01 -37.02 -20.74
CA THR A 1013 5.24 -35.81 -21.02
C THR A 1013 4.41 -35.97 -22.30
N VAL A 1014 3.14 -35.55 -22.26
CA VAL A 1014 2.21 -35.63 -23.39
C VAL A 1014 2.28 -34.33 -24.18
N THR A 1015 2.74 -34.41 -25.43
CA THR A 1015 2.95 -33.25 -26.32
C THR A 1015 1.88 -33.13 -27.42
N GLY A 1016 0.80 -33.89 -27.32
CA GLY A 1016 -0.35 -33.90 -28.24
C GLY A 1016 -1.27 -35.08 -27.98
N ASP A 1017 -2.44 -35.10 -28.62
CA ASP A 1017 -3.47 -36.14 -28.42
C ASP A 1017 -2.93 -37.56 -28.66
N ILE A 1018 -3.24 -38.48 -27.74
CA ILE A 1018 -2.74 -39.86 -27.73
C ILE A 1018 -3.85 -40.85 -27.31
N THR A 1019 -3.85 -42.03 -27.92
CA THR A 1019 -4.67 -43.16 -27.47
C THR A 1019 -3.76 -44.23 -26.87
N LEU A 1020 -4.10 -44.69 -25.67
CA LEU A 1020 -3.44 -45.77 -24.97
C LEU A 1020 -4.34 -47.01 -24.99
N TYR A 1021 -3.78 -48.14 -25.38
CA TYR A 1021 -4.47 -49.42 -25.61
C TYR A 1021 -4.13 -50.42 -24.50
N ALA A 1022 -5.14 -51.09 -23.95
CA ALA A 1022 -4.96 -52.08 -22.90
C ALA A 1022 -4.49 -53.44 -23.47
N ARG A 1023 -3.32 -53.90 -23.04
CA ARG A 1023 -2.84 -55.26 -23.35
C ARG A 1023 -3.49 -56.28 -22.42
N TRP A 1024 -3.85 -57.43 -22.98
CA TRP A 1024 -4.43 -58.55 -22.25
C TRP A 1024 -3.55 -59.79 -22.38
N ILE A 1025 -3.27 -60.44 -21.25
CA ILE A 1025 -2.48 -61.67 -21.16
C ILE A 1025 -3.42 -62.80 -20.73
N ASP A 1026 -3.52 -63.84 -21.55
CA ASP A 1026 -4.16 -65.10 -21.16
C ASP A 1026 -3.12 -65.96 -20.43
N PRO A 1027 -3.37 -66.42 -19.17
CA PRO A 1027 -2.36 -67.19 -18.45
C PRO A 1027 -2.30 -68.68 -18.82
N GLU A 1028 -3.32 -69.25 -19.48
CA GLU A 1028 -3.55 -70.71 -19.74
C GLU A 1028 -2.67 -71.70 -18.93
N PRO A 1029 -2.81 -71.77 -17.59
CA PRO A 1029 -1.92 -72.57 -16.74
C PRO A 1029 -2.27 -74.06 -16.77
N ALA A 1030 -1.24 -74.93 -16.82
CA ALA A 1030 -1.44 -76.36 -16.98
C ALA A 1030 -1.92 -77.03 -15.68
N GLY A 1031 -2.94 -77.88 -15.80
CA GLY A 1031 -3.49 -78.62 -14.65
C GLY A 1031 -4.36 -77.78 -13.72
N MET A 1032 -5.13 -76.83 -14.28
CA MET A 1032 -6.13 -76.05 -13.55
C MET A 1032 -7.23 -76.93 -12.92
N ILE A 1033 -7.50 -76.73 -11.64
CA ILE A 1033 -8.59 -77.40 -10.90
C ILE A 1033 -9.82 -76.50 -10.85
N ARG A 1034 -10.97 -77.02 -11.31
CA ARG A 1034 -12.28 -76.37 -11.15
C ARG A 1034 -12.98 -76.92 -9.92
N LEU A 1035 -13.38 -76.03 -9.00
CA LEU A 1035 -14.12 -76.41 -7.81
C LEU A 1035 -15.63 -76.55 -8.12
N PRO A 1036 -16.36 -77.47 -7.47
CA PRO A 1036 -17.76 -77.74 -7.78
C PRO A 1036 -18.67 -76.60 -7.29
N ALA A 1037 -19.68 -76.23 -8.08
CA ALA A 1037 -20.59 -75.11 -7.77
C ALA A 1037 -21.39 -75.26 -6.45
N SER A 1038 -21.45 -76.46 -5.87
CA SER A 1038 -22.04 -76.72 -4.55
C SER A 1038 -21.08 -76.46 -3.37
N LEU A 1039 -19.85 -75.99 -3.61
CA LEU A 1039 -18.86 -75.72 -2.57
C LEU A 1039 -19.18 -74.42 -1.83
N THR A 1040 -19.07 -74.44 -0.51
CA THR A 1040 -19.36 -73.30 0.39
C THR A 1040 -18.20 -72.96 1.33
N ALA A 1041 -17.24 -73.87 1.52
CA ALA A 1041 -16.10 -73.70 2.42
C ALA A 1041 -14.87 -74.48 1.93
N ILE A 1042 -13.69 -73.97 2.25
CA ILE A 1042 -12.38 -74.62 2.12
C ILE A 1042 -11.65 -74.49 3.46
N GLU A 1043 -11.23 -75.61 4.02
CA GLU A 1043 -10.46 -75.67 5.26
C GLU A 1043 -8.94 -75.59 4.99
N GLU A 1044 -8.16 -75.35 6.05
CA GLU A 1044 -6.70 -75.36 6.01
C GLU A 1044 -6.17 -76.72 5.50
N ASP A 1045 -5.01 -76.72 4.84
CA ASP A 1045 -4.40 -77.91 4.17
C ASP A 1045 -5.25 -78.59 3.06
N ALA A 1046 -6.38 -78.03 2.60
CA ALA A 1046 -7.28 -78.68 1.64
C ALA A 1046 -6.65 -79.07 0.28
N PHE A 1047 -5.54 -78.45 -0.14
CA PHE A 1047 -4.77 -78.81 -1.35
C PHE A 1047 -3.40 -79.42 -1.03
N ALA A 1048 -3.12 -79.80 0.22
CA ALA A 1048 -1.84 -80.41 0.61
C ALA A 1048 -1.57 -81.70 -0.19
N GLY A 1049 -0.43 -81.75 -0.88
CA GLY A 1049 -0.06 -82.88 -1.76
C GLY A 1049 -0.81 -82.95 -3.10
N ILE A 1050 -1.69 -81.99 -3.41
CA ILE A 1050 -2.20 -81.79 -4.77
C ILE A 1050 -1.14 -81.04 -5.59
N SER A 1051 -1.07 -81.28 -6.90
CA SER A 1051 -0.17 -80.56 -7.81
C SER A 1051 -0.99 -79.89 -8.92
N ALA A 1052 -1.32 -78.62 -8.75
CA ALA A 1052 -2.07 -77.82 -9.72
C ALA A 1052 -1.47 -76.41 -9.82
N GLN A 1053 -1.40 -75.85 -11.03
CA GLN A 1053 -0.91 -74.47 -11.19
C GLN A 1053 -2.01 -73.41 -10.93
N ALA A 1054 -3.28 -73.80 -11.04
CA ALA A 1054 -4.40 -72.87 -10.91
C ALA A 1054 -5.64 -73.50 -10.28
N VAL A 1055 -6.46 -72.67 -9.63
CA VAL A 1055 -7.74 -73.06 -9.02
C VAL A 1055 -8.84 -72.08 -9.42
N VAL A 1056 -9.98 -72.60 -9.89
CA VAL A 1056 -11.17 -71.82 -10.26
C VAL A 1056 -12.23 -71.94 -9.16
N PHE A 1057 -12.64 -70.80 -8.63
CA PHE A 1057 -13.73 -70.66 -7.67
C PHE A 1057 -15.07 -70.46 -8.39
N PRO A 1058 -16.15 -71.19 -8.03
CA PRO A 1058 -17.37 -71.26 -8.81
C PRO A 1058 -18.45 -70.25 -8.36
N ASN A 1059 -18.19 -69.48 -7.32
CA ASN A 1059 -19.01 -68.36 -6.84
C ASN A 1059 -18.18 -67.50 -5.86
N ALA A 1060 -18.61 -66.27 -5.59
CA ALA A 1060 -17.94 -65.35 -4.66
C ALA A 1060 -18.09 -65.73 -3.16
N GLY A 1061 -18.97 -66.68 -2.81
CA GLY A 1061 -19.37 -67.01 -1.44
C GLY A 1061 -18.62 -68.18 -0.81
N VAL A 1062 -17.62 -68.76 -1.48
CA VAL A 1062 -16.81 -69.86 -0.92
C VAL A 1062 -15.93 -69.36 0.21
N THR A 1063 -16.28 -69.65 1.46
CA THR A 1063 -15.45 -69.30 2.62
C THR A 1063 -14.12 -70.06 2.60
N ILE A 1064 -13.04 -69.43 3.08
CA ILE A 1064 -11.70 -70.02 3.10
C ILE A 1064 -11.09 -69.79 4.49
N SER A 1065 -10.34 -70.77 5.01
CA SER A 1065 -9.61 -70.66 6.27
C SER A 1065 -8.18 -71.18 6.14
N GLY A 1066 -7.27 -70.60 6.93
CA GLY A 1066 -5.84 -70.92 6.89
C GLY A 1066 -5.18 -70.60 5.53
N ASN A 1067 -4.08 -71.30 5.23
CA ASN A 1067 -3.54 -71.39 3.88
C ASN A 1067 -3.90 -72.76 3.27
N PRO A 1068 -4.99 -72.89 2.50
CA PRO A 1068 -5.39 -74.17 1.93
C PRO A 1068 -4.44 -74.66 0.82
N PHE A 1069 -3.60 -73.76 0.28
CA PHE A 1069 -2.72 -74.00 -0.86
C PHE A 1069 -1.27 -74.34 -0.45
N ALA A 1070 -1.00 -74.57 0.83
CA ALA A 1070 0.31 -75.02 1.32
C ALA A 1070 0.82 -76.25 0.53
N GLU A 1071 2.07 -76.18 0.08
CA GLU A 1071 2.76 -77.21 -0.73
C GLU A 1071 2.10 -77.61 -2.07
N SER A 1072 1.02 -76.93 -2.50
CA SER A 1072 0.17 -77.36 -3.64
C SER A 1072 0.67 -76.99 -5.05
N GLY A 1073 1.63 -76.07 -5.13
CA GLY A 1073 2.12 -75.52 -6.41
C GLY A 1073 1.20 -74.51 -7.11
N VAL A 1074 0.06 -74.15 -6.50
CA VAL A 1074 -0.89 -73.17 -7.07
C VAL A 1074 -0.24 -71.78 -7.16
N GLN A 1075 -0.40 -71.14 -8.32
CA GLN A 1075 0.10 -69.80 -8.62
C GLN A 1075 -1.01 -68.86 -9.08
N TYR A 1076 -2.07 -69.38 -9.70
CA TYR A 1076 -3.19 -68.58 -10.21
C TYR A 1076 -4.51 -68.93 -9.51
N ILE A 1077 -5.24 -67.91 -9.05
CA ILE A 1077 -6.57 -68.06 -8.46
C ILE A 1077 -7.57 -67.34 -9.36
N TYR A 1078 -8.40 -68.11 -10.05
CA TYR A 1078 -9.50 -67.58 -10.86
C TYR A 1078 -10.73 -67.43 -9.95
N GLY A 1079 -11.24 -66.21 -9.82
CA GLY A 1079 -12.35 -65.95 -8.90
C GLY A 1079 -13.05 -64.61 -9.16
N TYR A 1080 -14.17 -64.41 -8.45
CA TYR A 1080 -14.96 -63.19 -8.57
C TYR A 1080 -14.26 -62.04 -7.84
N PRO A 1081 -14.17 -60.83 -8.43
CA PRO A 1081 -13.62 -59.66 -7.73
C PRO A 1081 -14.29 -59.41 -6.38
N GLY A 1082 -13.50 -59.05 -5.36
CA GLY A 1082 -13.96 -58.83 -3.99
C GLY A 1082 -14.33 -60.09 -3.20
N SER A 1083 -14.13 -61.29 -3.76
CA SER A 1083 -14.36 -62.56 -3.04
C SER A 1083 -13.24 -62.89 -2.05
N THR A 1084 -13.56 -63.78 -1.11
CA THR A 1084 -12.61 -64.48 -0.23
C THR A 1084 -11.43 -65.09 -0.98
N ALA A 1085 -11.64 -65.58 -2.21
CA ALA A 1085 -10.58 -66.13 -3.05
C ALA A 1085 -9.55 -65.06 -3.44
N GLN A 1086 -9.99 -63.82 -3.71
CA GLN A 1086 -9.09 -62.69 -3.92
C GLN A 1086 -8.36 -62.30 -2.63
N THR A 1087 -9.06 -62.21 -1.50
CA THR A 1087 -8.41 -61.92 -0.21
C THR A 1087 -7.29 -62.93 0.11
N VAL A 1088 -7.48 -64.20 -0.26
CA VAL A 1088 -6.48 -65.26 -0.07
C VAL A 1088 -5.35 -65.19 -1.12
N SER A 1089 -5.62 -64.86 -2.39
CA SER A 1089 -4.54 -64.65 -3.36
C SER A 1089 -3.62 -63.51 -2.93
N ASP A 1090 -4.20 -62.41 -2.50
CA ASP A 1090 -3.49 -61.19 -2.10
C ASP A 1090 -2.65 -61.45 -0.82
N THR A 1091 -3.21 -62.18 0.14
CA THR A 1091 -2.52 -62.59 1.38
C THR A 1091 -1.35 -63.55 1.14
N LEU A 1092 -1.43 -64.39 0.09
CA LEU A 1092 -0.43 -65.42 -0.21
C LEU A 1092 0.54 -65.05 -1.34
N GLY A 1093 0.37 -63.88 -1.98
CA GLY A 1093 1.17 -63.46 -3.13
C GLY A 1093 0.94 -64.28 -4.39
N MET A 1094 -0.29 -64.78 -4.59
CA MET A 1094 -0.71 -65.51 -5.78
C MET A 1094 -1.36 -64.58 -6.81
N THR A 1095 -1.27 -64.94 -8.08
CA THR A 1095 -1.84 -64.16 -9.18
C THR A 1095 -3.36 -64.35 -9.24
N PHE A 1096 -4.11 -63.32 -8.89
CA PHE A 1096 -5.56 -63.32 -9.07
C PHE A 1096 -5.94 -63.12 -10.55
N VAL A 1097 -6.89 -63.91 -11.05
CA VAL A 1097 -7.50 -63.72 -12.38
C VAL A 1097 -9.00 -63.46 -12.16
N PRO A 1098 -9.51 -62.26 -12.49
CA PRO A 1098 -10.92 -61.94 -12.29
C PRO A 1098 -11.79 -62.73 -13.28
N ILE A 1099 -12.88 -63.33 -12.80
CA ILE A 1099 -13.89 -64.02 -13.63
C ILE A 1099 -15.30 -63.54 -13.29
N ASP A 1100 -16.23 -63.77 -14.21
CA ASP A 1100 -17.66 -63.57 -14.05
C ASP A 1100 -18.44 -64.82 -14.47
N ASP A 1101 -19.78 -64.76 -14.34
CA ASP A 1101 -20.66 -65.87 -14.73
C ASP A 1101 -20.53 -66.22 -16.23
N ASN A 1102 -20.34 -65.22 -17.10
CA ASN A 1102 -20.19 -65.44 -18.55
C ASN A 1102 -18.89 -66.20 -18.88
N TRP A 1103 -17.78 -65.88 -18.20
CA TRP A 1103 -16.53 -66.63 -18.34
C TRP A 1103 -16.67 -68.06 -17.80
N LEU A 1104 -17.35 -68.25 -16.67
CA LEU A 1104 -17.61 -69.56 -16.07
C LEU A 1104 -18.57 -70.44 -16.88
N GLU A 1105 -19.56 -69.89 -17.59
CA GLU A 1105 -20.41 -70.65 -18.51
C GLU A 1105 -19.70 -71.06 -19.81
N SER A 1106 -18.61 -70.37 -20.17
CA SER A 1106 -17.92 -70.56 -21.46
C SER A 1106 -16.65 -71.42 -21.42
N HIS A 1107 -16.14 -71.77 -20.23
CA HIS A 1107 -14.86 -72.48 -20.04
C HIS A 1107 -14.97 -73.70 -19.11
#